data_AF-A0A419JGC3-F1
#
_entry.id   AF-A0A419JGC3-F1
#
_cell.length_a   1.000
_cell.length_b   1.000
_cell.length_c   1.000
_cell.angle_alpha   90.00
_cell.angle_beta   90.00
_cell.angle_gamma   90.00
#
_symmetry.space_group_name_H-M   'P 1'
#
loop_
_entity.id
_entity.type
_entity.pdbx_description
1 polymer ?
#
loop_
_entity_poly.entity_id
_entity_poly.type
_entity_poly.pdbx_seq_one_letter_code
_entity_poly.pdbx_strand_id
1 'polypeptide(L)'
;MKEEEYIGHFSALVELEREEQMRLHEEEMKRLSGRQREEKGRAFIKMRGKSQGLGLGGKHMVRFTKQDGTKLPESEIEVGDLVLVSKPGTAPWDEGNPTGTVAEKTSYSIVVAFDDAPPGFVFRKDVRIDLFVNDVTFQRMKDALKAFKRLPEWRRAKLLGKTEPEFNAGDGDELEFFNESLNNSQREAVRKSLAARDFFLIHGPPGTGKTITCVEVISQLVSRGYRVLATADSNIAVDNLVERLDKAGLDVVRIGHPARVIPALRRRSIDYLVQDDPDYKKAQELREKAYAIKERMERFTFPAMRWRRGLSDDAILRLANEGKTTRGIPKKKIEGMKRWIELKKNVDALFSDARALEDKAVKRILRNAAVICVTNSTAGSELLGGEKFDFAVIDEATQSTEPSSLIPVLKAKRFIMAGDHKQLPPTVLNEEAMRGGLSRSMFERLLALYGDKIRVMLEVQYRMNEEIAEFPNNEFYEGRLRADERVRRQTIADLVPSITKLEFILAEKPFVFIDTAYSAGFEERMRRGSTSRENEGEARLVKFIVERLLDAGARAEDIAVISPYDDQVALIRMMLRVEGLEIKTVDGFQGREKEVVIVSFVRSNKSGDIGFLGDLRRLNVSITRAKRKLILIGDSQTLGSERCYRRLIALAKSRGGYKRV
;
A
#
# COMPACT_ATOMS: atom_id res chain seq x y z
N MET A 1 -12.26 13.02 25.05
CA MET A 1 -10.80 13.27 24.96
C MET A 1 -10.56 14.75 24.73
N LYS A 2 -9.67 15.38 25.51
CA LYS A 2 -9.22 16.76 25.25
C LYS A 2 -8.29 16.79 24.02
N GLU A 3 -8.08 17.96 23.42
CA GLU A 3 -7.24 18.10 22.22
C GLU A 3 -5.78 17.69 22.47
N GLU A 4 -5.19 18.15 23.58
CA GLU A 4 -3.82 17.83 23.95
C GLU A 4 -3.65 16.35 24.29
N GLU A 5 -4.67 15.75 24.91
CA GLU A 5 -4.75 14.32 25.20
C GLU A 5 -4.79 13.51 23.90
N TYR A 6 -5.61 13.92 22.92
CA TYR A 6 -5.67 13.26 21.60
C TYR A 6 -4.32 13.27 20.87
N ILE A 7 -3.67 14.44 20.83
CA ILE A 7 -2.38 14.59 20.15
C ILE A 7 -1.29 13.83 20.89
N GLY A 8 -1.22 13.96 22.22
CA GLY A 8 -0.23 13.28 23.05
C GLY A 8 -0.36 11.76 22.96
N HIS A 9 -1.58 11.25 23.12
CA HIS A 9 -1.91 9.83 23.03
C HIS A 9 -1.47 9.23 21.70
N PHE A 10 -2.01 9.74 20.58
CA PHE A 10 -1.67 9.18 19.27
C PHE A 10 -0.21 9.43 18.87
N SER A 11 0.43 10.51 19.31
CA SER A 11 1.86 10.73 19.03
C SER A 11 2.73 9.68 19.73
N ALA A 12 2.39 9.30 20.97
CA ALA A 12 3.09 8.26 21.71
C ALA A 12 2.90 6.89 21.06
N LEU A 13 1.67 6.53 20.66
CA LEU A 13 1.42 5.25 19.99
C LEU A 13 2.12 5.14 18.63
N VAL A 14 2.15 6.23 17.86
CA VAL A 14 2.89 6.30 16.59
C VAL A 14 4.39 6.11 16.82
N GLU A 15 4.93 6.65 17.92
CA GLU A 15 6.33 6.46 18.28
C GLU A 15 6.64 5.01 18.66
N LEU A 16 5.81 4.37 19.49
CA LEU A 16 5.95 2.97 19.86
C LEU A 16 5.93 2.04 18.63
N GLU A 17 5.03 2.30 17.68
CA GLU A 17 4.95 1.54 16.43
C GLU A 17 6.19 1.78 15.56
N ARG A 18 6.65 3.03 15.45
CA ARG A 18 7.86 3.40 14.71
C ARG A 18 9.08 2.67 15.25
N GLU A 19 9.28 2.72 16.56
CA GLU A 19 10.40 2.06 17.25
C GLU A 19 10.36 0.53 17.08
N GLU A 20 9.17 -0.07 17.20
CA GLU A 20 9.01 -1.52 17.02
C GLU A 20 9.27 -1.96 15.58
N GLN A 21 8.78 -1.22 14.60
CA GLN A 21 9.04 -1.50 13.19
C GLN A 21 10.54 -1.39 12.87
N MET A 22 11.23 -0.38 13.44
CA MET A 22 12.68 -0.26 13.34
C MET A 22 13.40 -1.44 13.99
N ARG A 23 13.01 -1.82 15.21
CA ARG A 23 13.60 -2.95 15.95
C ARG A 23 13.46 -4.27 15.19
N LEU A 24 12.25 -4.60 14.72
CA LEU A 24 12.00 -5.83 13.97
C LEU A 24 12.79 -5.89 12.67
N HIS A 25 12.90 -4.76 11.97
CA HIS A 25 13.68 -4.67 10.75
C HIS A 25 15.18 -4.86 11.00
N GLU A 26 15.71 -4.24 12.06
CA GLU A 26 17.09 -4.44 12.50
C GLU A 26 17.36 -5.89 12.92
N GLU A 27 16.46 -6.50 13.70
CA GLU A 27 16.58 -7.89 14.13
C GLU A 27 16.55 -8.85 12.95
N GLU A 28 15.70 -8.61 11.96
CA GLU A 28 15.69 -9.40 10.73
C GLU A 28 17.02 -9.26 9.98
N MET A 29 17.56 -8.04 9.87
CA MET A 29 18.87 -7.79 9.26
C MET A 29 20.00 -8.49 10.01
N LYS A 30 19.94 -8.55 11.35
CA LYS A 30 20.91 -9.22 12.23
C LYS A 30 20.81 -10.74 12.15
N ARG A 31 19.59 -11.30 12.09
CA ARG A 31 19.34 -12.75 12.13
C ARG A 31 19.52 -13.44 10.77
N LEU A 32 19.13 -12.79 9.68
CA LEU A 32 19.13 -13.41 8.35
C LEU A 32 20.40 -13.05 7.57
N SER A 33 21.00 -14.05 6.94
CA SER A 33 22.08 -13.82 5.98
C SER A 33 21.59 -13.03 4.77
N GLY A 34 22.50 -12.33 4.07
CA GLY A 34 22.15 -11.58 2.87
C GLY A 34 21.49 -12.44 1.78
N ARG A 35 21.86 -13.73 1.69
CA ARG A 35 21.22 -14.69 0.77
C ARG A 35 19.77 -14.99 1.18
N GLN A 36 19.52 -15.27 2.46
CA GLN A 36 18.16 -15.51 2.96
C GLN A 36 17.27 -14.28 2.78
N ARG A 37 17.82 -13.07 2.95
CA ARG A 37 17.08 -11.83 2.68
C ARG A 37 16.81 -11.62 1.20
N GLU A 38 17.74 -11.95 0.31
CA GLU A 38 17.49 -11.92 -1.14
C GLU A 38 16.43 -12.95 -1.55
N GLU A 39 16.45 -14.16 -0.99
CA GLU A 39 15.41 -15.18 -1.21
C GLU A 39 14.03 -14.74 -0.71
N LYS A 40 13.98 -13.96 0.38
CA LYS A 40 12.76 -13.27 0.86
C LYS A 40 12.43 -11.98 0.09
N GLY A 41 13.22 -11.60 -0.91
CA GLY A 41 13.01 -10.39 -1.68
C GLY A 41 13.30 -9.08 -0.93
N ARG A 42 14.01 -9.11 0.21
CA ARG A 42 14.30 -7.96 1.07
C ARG A 42 15.69 -7.34 0.85
N ALA A 43 16.52 -7.96 0.02
CA ALA A 43 17.86 -7.47 -0.29
C ALA A 43 18.29 -7.85 -1.71
N PHE A 44 19.20 -7.06 -2.27
CA PHE A 44 20.00 -7.44 -3.43
C PHE A 44 21.45 -7.57 -3.02
N ILE A 45 22.04 -8.75 -3.22
CA ILE A 45 23.46 -9.00 -2.93
C ILE A 45 24.30 -9.01 -4.22
N LYS A 46 25.61 -8.82 -4.06
CA LYS A 46 26.60 -8.83 -5.16
C LYS A 46 26.26 -7.80 -6.25
N MET A 47 25.91 -6.59 -5.83
CA MET A 47 25.60 -5.47 -6.71
C MET A 47 26.86 -4.68 -7.09
N ARG A 48 26.82 -3.99 -8.23
CA ARG A 48 27.84 -3.04 -8.67
C ARG A 48 27.21 -1.67 -8.86
N GLY A 49 27.69 -0.66 -8.15
CA GLY A 49 27.19 0.71 -8.29
C GLY A 49 27.97 1.53 -9.32
N LYS A 50 27.27 2.36 -10.08
CA LYS A 50 27.86 3.34 -11.00
C LYS A 50 27.13 4.67 -10.85
N SER A 51 27.88 5.77 -10.76
CA SER A 51 27.30 7.12 -10.67
C SER A 51 26.46 7.43 -11.92
N GLN A 52 25.33 8.09 -11.70
CA GLN A 52 24.49 8.71 -12.74
C GLN A 52 24.50 10.25 -12.61
N GLY A 53 25.35 10.80 -11.73
CA GLY A 53 25.41 12.23 -11.46
C GLY A 53 24.37 12.70 -10.44
N LEU A 54 23.88 13.93 -10.59
CA LEU A 54 22.89 14.54 -9.70
C LEU A 54 21.51 14.48 -10.36
N GLY A 55 20.49 14.11 -9.59
CA GLY A 55 19.09 14.05 -9.98
C GLY A 55 18.27 15.27 -9.56
N LEU A 56 16.95 15.15 -9.63
CA LEU A 56 15.99 16.11 -9.08
C LEU A 56 16.29 16.42 -7.60
N GLY A 57 16.14 17.68 -7.20
CA GLY A 57 16.44 18.12 -5.84
C GLY A 57 17.93 18.18 -5.47
N GLY A 58 18.84 17.73 -6.34
CA GLY A 58 20.29 17.75 -6.07
C GLY A 58 20.80 16.46 -5.43
N LYS A 59 19.97 15.42 -5.42
CA LYS A 59 20.32 14.11 -4.89
C LYS A 59 21.36 13.40 -5.76
N HIS A 60 22.29 12.69 -5.16
CA HIS A 60 23.29 11.87 -5.84
C HIS A 60 22.66 10.56 -6.32
N MET A 61 22.69 10.30 -7.63
CA MET A 61 22.05 9.15 -8.25
C MET A 61 23.09 8.05 -8.50
N VAL A 62 22.81 6.84 -8.03
CA VAL A 62 23.67 5.67 -8.25
C VAL A 62 22.84 4.53 -8.85
N ARG A 63 23.23 4.07 -10.04
CA ARG A 63 22.63 2.89 -10.69
C ARG A 63 23.38 1.64 -10.25
N PHE A 64 22.66 0.65 -9.76
CA PHE A 64 23.18 -0.64 -9.37
C PHE A 64 22.67 -1.74 -10.31
N THR A 65 23.56 -2.66 -10.65
CA THR A 65 23.24 -3.86 -11.43
C THR A 65 23.84 -5.09 -10.77
N LYS A 66 23.28 -6.28 -11.04
CA LYS A 66 23.91 -7.55 -10.66
C LYS A 66 25.27 -7.70 -11.33
N GLN A 67 26.25 -8.20 -10.58
CA GLN A 67 27.62 -8.33 -11.09
C GLN A 67 27.79 -9.38 -12.17
N ASP A 68 27.01 -10.44 -12.11
CA ASP A 68 26.97 -11.53 -13.08
C ASP A 68 26.11 -11.20 -14.32
N GLY A 69 25.53 -9.99 -14.37
CA GLY A 69 24.69 -9.54 -15.48
C GLY A 69 23.28 -10.17 -15.50
N THR A 70 22.91 -10.93 -14.47
CA THR A 70 21.57 -11.53 -14.37
C THR A 70 20.50 -10.49 -14.08
N LYS A 71 19.23 -10.87 -14.28
CA LYS A 71 18.09 -10.07 -13.85
C LYS A 71 18.11 -9.92 -12.33
N LEU A 72 17.56 -8.81 -11.84
CA LEU A 72 17.28 -8.68 -10.42
C LEU A 72 16.30 -9.78 -10.01
N PRO A 73 16.53 -10.48 -8.88
CA PRO A 73 15.56 -11.42 -8.34
C PRO A 73 14.26 -10.70 -7.98
N GLU A 74 13.14 -11.45 -7.92
CA GLU A 74 11.89 -10.90 -7.39
C GLU A 74 12.12 -10.37 -5.98
N SER A 75 11.59 -9.18 -5.72
CA SER A 75 11.90 -8.44 -4.51
C SER A 75 10.76 -7.50 -4.15
N GLU A 76 10.53 -7.36 -2.84
CA GLU A 76 9.64 -6.37 -2.23
C GLU A 76 10.21 -4.94 -2.27
N ILE A 77 11.51 -4.77 -2.59
CA ILE A 77 12.12 -3.44 -2.73
C ILE A 77 11.51 -2.80 -3.96
N GLU A 78 10.66 -1.82 -3.73
CA GLU A 78 10.01 -1.06 -4.77
C GLU A 78 10.52 0.37 -4.82
N VAL A 79 10.26 0.95 -5.95
CA VAL A 79 10.66 2.31 -6.26
C VAL A 79 10.00 3.27 -5.23
N GLY A 80 10.74 4.18 -4.62
CA GLY A 80 10.32 5.01 -3.48
C GLY A 80 10.63 4.44 -2.08
N ASP A 81 11.12 3.20 -1.99
CA ASP A 81 11.56 2.65 -0.71
C ASP A 81 12.90 3.25 -0.29
N LEU A 82 13.09 3.38 1.02
CA LEU A 82 14.40 3.67 1.57
C LEU A 82 15.20 2.36 1.55
N VAL A 83 16.43 2.42 1.05
CA VAL A 83 17.35 1.29 1.04
C VAL A 83 18.65 1.69 1.72
N LEU A 84 19.23 0.73 2.42
CA LEU A 84 20.55 0.86 3.02
C LEU A 84 21.56 0.17 2.10
N VAL A 85 22.66 0.85 1.81
CA VAL A 85 23.71 0.32 0.93
C VAL A 85 24.94 -0.02 1.75
N SER A 86 25.27 -1.30 1.85
CA SER A 86 26.37 -1.80 2.67
C SER A 86 27.52 -2.37 1.85
N LYS A 87 28.74 -2.18 2.36
CA LYS A 87 29.95 -2.79 1.84
C LYS A 87 29.97 -4.30 2.17
N PRO A 88 30.59 -5.13 1.30
CA PRO A 88 30.71 -6.56 1.58
C PRO A 88 31.47 -6.83 2.87
N GLY A 89 31.02 -7.81 3.65
CA GLY A 89 31.68 -8.24 4.89
C GLY A 89 31.41 -7.36 6.11
N THR A 90 30.63 -6.29 5.99
CA THR A 90 30.16 -5.54 7.17
C THR A 90 28.70 -5.78 7.46
N ALA A 91 28.38 -5.60 8.74
CA ALA A 91 27.01 -5.46 9.18
C ALA A 91 26.28 -4.38 8.35
N PRO A 92 25.10 -4.68 7.80
CA PRO A 92 24.26 -3.66 7.18
C PRO A 92 23.93 -2.49 8.13
N TRP A 93 23.78 -2.74 9.43
CA TRP A 93 23.49 -1.71 10.46
C TRP A 93 24.71 -0.89 10.92
N ASP A 94 25.86 -1.00 10.23
CA ASP A 94 27.04 -0.18 10.53
C ASP A 94 26.75 1.29 10.16
N GLU A 95 26.95 2.24 11.09
CA GLU A 95 26.60 3.67 10.93
C GLU A 95 27.25 4.32 9.70
N GLY A 96 28.34 3.76 9.20
CA GLY A 96 29.02 4.22 7.99
C GLY A 96 28.34 3.86 6.67
N ASN A 97 27.24 3.09 6.69
CA ASN A 97 26.49 2.72 5.49
C ASN A 97 25.42 3.78 5.17
N PRO A 98 25.42 4.37 3.96
CA PRO A 98 24.43 5.38 3.60
C PRO A 98 23.06 4.75 3.33
N THR A 99 22.03 5.54 3.60
CA THR A 99 20.66 5.28 3.15
C THR A 99 20.34 6.14 1.93
N GLY A 100 19.50 5.62 1.05
CA GLY A 100 19.03 6.35 -0.12
C GLY A 100 17.66 5.86 -0.56
N THR A 101 16.93 6.69 -1.29
CA THR A 101 15.60 6.35 -1.79
C THR A 101 15.69 5.73 -3.16
N VAL A 102 15.04 4.60 -3.41
CA VAL A 102 14.96 4.01 -4.75
C VAL A 102 14.21 4.97 -5.68
N ALA A 103 14.84 5.37 -6.79
CA ALA A 103 14.28 6.31 -7.76
C ALA A 103 13.89 5.64 -9.09
N GLU A 104 14.49 4.50 -9.41
CA GLU A 104 14.15 3.71 -10.61
C GLU A 104 14.40 2.23 -10.32
N LYS A 105 13.56 1.35 -10.87
CA LYS A 105 13.75 -0.11 -10.83
C LYS A 105 13.33 -0.67 -12.18
N THR A 106 14.21 -1.47 -12.77
CA THR A 106 13.97 -2.26 -13.98
C THR A 106 14.25 -3.73 -13.68
N SER A 107 14.01 -4.63 -14.62
CA SER A 107 14.37 -6.05 -14.45
C SER A 107 15.88 -6.31 -14.29
N TYR A 108 16.74 -5.33 -14.57
CA TYR A 108 18.20 -5.49 -14.55
C TYR A 108 18.94 -4.49 -13.66
N SER A 109 18.29 -3.39 -13.26
CA SER A 109 18.95 -2.34 -12.50
C SER A 109 18.02 -1.67 -11.50
N ILE A 110 18.62 -1.16 -10.44
CA ILE A 110 17.96 -0.32 -9.45
C ILE A 110 18.77 0.98 -9.29
N VAL A 111 18.11 2.13 -9.34
CA VAL A 111 18.74 3.44 -9.13
C VAL A 111 18.35 3.96 -7.76
N VAL A 112 19.33 4.36 -6.95
CA VAL A 112 19.12 4.91 -5.61
C VAL A 112 19.59 6.36 -5.60
N ALA A 113 18.74 7.24 -5.06
CA ALA A 113 18.99 8.65 -4.84
C ALA A 113 19.43 8.88 -3.38
N PHE A 114 20.61 9.47 -3.20
CA PHE A 114 21.16 9.84 -1.89
C PHE A 114 21.08 11.35 -1.71
N ASP A 115 20.68 11.82 -0.52
CA ASP A 115 20.62 13.26 -0.25
C ASP A 115 22.01 13.89 -0.25
N ASP A 116 22.99 13.20 0.33
CA ASP A 116 24.40 13.58 0.33
C ASP A 116 25.25 12.72 -0.60
N ALA A 117 26.48 13.15 -0.87
CA ALA A 117 27.44 12.37 -1.67
C ALA A 117 27.76 11.05 -0.95
N PRO A 118 27.39 9.88 -1.52
CA PRO A 118 27.58 8.62 -0.81
C PRO A 118 29.07 8.24 -0.74
N PRO A 119 29.49 7.47 0.27
CA PRO A 119 30.87 7.01 0.40
C PRO A 119 31.37 6.26 -0.84
N GLY A 120 32.67 6.35 -1.13
CA GLY A 120 33.27 5.81 -2.35
C GLY A 120 33.07 4.31 -2.58
N PHE A 121 32.77 3.52 -1.53
CA PHE A 121 32.49 2.10 -1.67
C PHE A 121 31.18 1.81 -2.42
N VAL A 122 30.22 2.76 -2.38
CA VAL A 122 28.92 2.62 -3.06
C VAL A 122 29.09 2.46 -4.57
N PHE A 123 30.19 2.97 -5.14
CA PHE A 123 30.53 2.86 -6.56
C PHE A 123 31.38 1.63 -6.91
N ARG A 124 31.55 0.68 -5.97
CA ARG A 124 32.37 -0.52 -6.16
C ARG A 124 31.49 -1.74 -6.44
N LYS A 125 32.15 -2.90 -6.58
CA LYS A 125 31.54 -4.23 -6.68
C LYS A 125 31.21 -4.77 -5.28
N ASP A 126 30.45 -5.84 -5.25
CA ASP A 126 30.07 -6.62 -4.07
C ASP A 126 29.26 -5.86 -3.03
N VAL A 127 28.61 -4.78 -3.46
CA VAL A 127 27.71 -3.98 -2.64
C VAL A 127 26.44 -4.77 -2.37
N ARG A 128 25.88 -4.61 -1.18
CA ARG A 128 24.58 -5.15 -0.80
C ARG A 128 23.61 -3.99 -0.59
N ILE A 129 22.39 -4.15 -1.08
CA ILE A 129 21.30 -3.17 -0.96
C ILE A 129 20.20 -3.86 -0.17
N ASP A 130 19.90 -3.38 1.02
CA ASP A 130 18.79 -3.87 1.84
C ASP A 130 17.64 -2.90 1.76
N LEU A 131 16.40 -3.41 1.70
CA LEU A 131 15.23 -2.63 2.10
C LEU A 131 15.50 -2.07 3.49
N PHE A 132 15.17 -0.81 3.74
CA PHE A 132 15.35 -0.15 5.03
C PHE A 132 14.05 0.56 5.46
N VAL A 133 13.92 0.87 6.75
CA VAL A 133 12.68 1.41 7.31
C VAL A 133 12.49 2.86 6.86
N ASN A 134 11.36 3.12 6.18
CA ASN A 134 11.00 4.46 5.78
C ASN A 134 10.25 5.19 6.90
N ASP A 135 10.92 6.10 7.59
CA ASP A 135 10.34 6.88 8.69
C ASP A 135 9.42 8.04 8.23
N VAL A 136 9.42 8.35 6.92
CA VAL A 136 8.64 9.47 6.38
C VAL A 136 7.15 9.31 6.66
N THR A 137 6.63 8.08 6.64
CA THR A 137 5.21 7.83 6.92
C THR A 137 4.84 8.18 8.36
N PHE A 138 5.64 7.74 9.35
CA PHE A 138 5.42 8.07 10.76
C PHE A 138 5.61 9.55 11.03
N GLN A 139 6.63 10.18 10.44
CA GLN A 139 6.85 11.61 10.56
C GLN A 139 5.65 12.41 10.04
N ARG A 140 5.07 12.04 8.90
CA ARG A 140 3.86 12.68 8.36
C ARG A 140 2.64 12.48 9.27
N MET A 141 2.49 11.32 9.90
CA MET A 141 1.44 11.10 10.91
C MET A 141 1.62 12.05 12.10
N LYS A 142 2.84 12.16 12.64
CA LYS A 142 3.16 13.08 13.75
C LYS A 142 2.94 14.55 13.35
N ASP A 143 3.30 14.93 12.14
CA ASP A 143 3.07 16.29 11.64
C ASP A 143 1.59 16.59 11.43
N ALA A 144 0.80 15.62 10.98
CA ALA A 144 -0.66 15.72 10.94
C ALA A 144 -1.26 15.91 12.35
N LEU A 145 -0.82 15.11 13.33
CA LEU A 145 -1.26 15.26 14.73
C LEU A 145 -0.92 16.64 15.28
N LYS A 146 0.28 17.18 15.01
CA LYS A 146 0.64 18.56 15.39
C LYS A 146 -0.23 19.59 14.69
N ALA A 147 -0.51 19.40 13.40
CA ALA A 147 -1.33 20.29 12.60
C ALA A 147 -2.83 20.24 12.99
N PHE A 148 -3.28 19.22 13.72
CA PHE A 148 -4.64 19.13 14.25
C PHE A 148 -5.04 20.37 15.06
N LYS A 149 -4.11 20.94 15.85
CA LYS A 149 -4.33 22.17 16.64
C LYS A 149 -4.71 23.38 15.79
N ARG A 150 -4.35 23.37 14.50
CA ARG A 150 -4.58 24.48 13.57
C ARG A 150 -5.97 24.41 12.90
N LEU A 151 -6.71 23.31 13.05
CA LEU A 151 -8.10 23.23 12.57
C LEU A 151 -8.98 24.22 13.33
N PRO A 152 -10.07 24.76 12.77
CA PRO A 152 -11.04 25.55 13.54
C PRO A 152 -11.62 24.77 14.73
N GLU A 153 -11.91 25.46 15.84
CA GLU A 153 -12.40 24.83 17.07
C GLU A 153 -13.67 23.99 16.86
N TRP A 154 -14.65 24.51 16.12
CA TRP A 154 -15.88 23.79 15.78
C TRP A 154 -15.60 22.45 15.09
N ARG A 155 -14.57 22.39 14.22
CA ARG A 155 -14.20 21.18 13.50
C ARG A 155 -13.48 20.19 14.41
N ARG A 156 -12.61 20.67 15.29
CA ARG A 156 -11.97 19.83 16.32
C ARG A 156 -13.01 19.26 17.28
N ALA A 157 -14.01 20.04 17.68
CA ALA A 157 -15.10 19.59 18.54
C ALA A 157 -15.87 18.41 17.91
N LYS A 158 -16.24 18.49 16.63
CA LYS A 158 -16.88 17.39 15.89
C LYS A 158 -15.95 16.17 15.73
N LEU A 159 -14.67 16.37 15.45
CA LEU A 159 -13.73 15.23 15.35
C LEU A 159 -13.49 14.53 16.70
N LEU A 160 -13.60 15.25 17.82
CA LEU A 160 -13.39 14.73 19.18
C LEU A 160 -14.67 14.24 19.87
N GLY A 161 -15.82 14.25 19.20
CA GLY A 161 -17.08 13.78 19.81
C GLY A 161 -17.79 14.79 20.70
N LYS A 162 -17.42 16.07 20.66
CA LYS A 162 -17.97 17.10 21.56
C LYS A 162 -19.24 17.77 21.03
N THR A 163 -19.42 17.79 19.71
CA THR A 163 -20.55 18.42 19.02
C THR A 163 -20.97 17.56 17.84
N GLU A 164 -22.26 17.53 17.54
CA GLU A 164 -22.83 16.74 16.45
C GLU A 164 -22.42 17.28 15.06
N PRO A 165 -22.21 16.41 14.06
CA PRO A 165 -22.06 16.83 12.67
C PRO A 165 -23.39 17.27 12.07
N GLU A 166 -23.31 18.15 11.07
CA GLU A 166 -24.46 18.78 10.43
C GLU A 166 -24.68 18.30 9.01
N PHE A 167 -25.92 18.41 8.55
CA PHE A 167 -26.37 18.03 7.22
C PHE A 167 -27.20 19.16 6.60
N ASN A 168 -26.99 19.42 5.31
CA ASN A 168 -27.84 20.29 4.52
C ASN A 168 -29.16 19.58 4.19
N ALA A 169 -30.29 20.16 4.58
CA ALA A 169 -31.59 19.71 4.10
C ALA A 169 -31.73 20.04 2.61
N GLY A 170 -32.18 19.09 1.78
CA GLY A 170 -32.40 19.29 0.34
C GLY A 170 -31.19 19.03 -0.57
N ASP A 171 -29.96 19.04 -0.04
CA ASP A 171 -28.76 18.69 -0.83
C ASP A 171 -28.76 17.18 -1.10
N GLY A 172 -29.23 16.79 -2.29
CA GLY A 172 -29.20 15.41 -2.77
C GLY A 172 -30.57 14.79 -3.07
N ASP A 173 -31.67 15.50 -2.84
CA ASP A 173 -33.02 14.96 -3.06
C ASP A 173 -33.35 14.83 -4.56
N GLU A 174 -32.88 15.77 -5.39
CA GLU A 174 -32.94 15.69 -6.86
C GLU A 174 -31.53 15.49 -7.45
N LEU A 175 -31.11 14.23 -7.52
CA LEU A 175 -29.83 13.82 -8.11
C LEU A 175 -30.07 12.97 -9.35
N GLU A 176 -29.59 13.46 -10.49
CA GLU A 176 -29.33 12.62 -11.65
C GLU A 176 -28.03 11.86 -11.42
N PHE A 177 -28.13 10.54 -11.32
CA PHE A 177 -26.97 9.67 -11.07
C PHE A 177 -26.24 9.39 -12.38
N PHE A 178 -24.92 9.55 -12.39
CA PHE A 178 -24.11 9.20 -13.57
C PHE A 178 -24.10 7.70 -13.81
N ASN A 179 -24.11 6.92 -12.73
CA ASN A 179 -24.28 5.48 -12.79
C ASN A 179 -25.74 5.06 -12.47
N GLU A 180 -26.51 4.76 -13.51
CA GLU A 180 -27.89 4.30 -13.38
C GLU A 180 -28.02 2.92 -12.71
N SER A 181 -26.96 2.11 -12.70
CA SER A 181 -26.98 0.76 -12.14
C SER A 181 -26.90 0.72 -10.60
N LEU A 182 -26.76 1.87 -9.94
CA LEU A 182 -26.70 1.95 -8.48
C LEU A 182 -28.03 1.51 -7.85
N ASN A 183 -27.93 0.66 -6.84
CA ASN A 183 -29.09 0.25 -6.03
C ASN A 183 -29.48 1.34 -5.01
N ASN A 184 -30.61 1.15 -4.33
CA ASN A 184 -31.14 2.11 -3.37
C ASN A 184 -30.18 2.45 -2.23
N SER A 185 -29.49 1.46 -1.65
CA SER A 185 -28.54 1.71 -0.55
C SER A 185 -27.32 2.51 -0.99
N GLN A 186 -26.84 2.29 -2.23
CA GLN A 186 -25.74 3.07 -2.82
C GLN A 186 -26.19 4.49 -3.15
N ARG A 187 -27.37 4.66 -3.76
CA ARG A 187 -27.94 5.98 -4.04
C ARG A 187 -28.12 6.78 -2.76
N GLU A 188 -28.67 6.18 -1.71
CA GLU A 188 -28.82 6.81 -0.41
C GLU A 188 -27.48 7.21 0.22
N ALA A 189 -26.46 6.35 0.13
CA ALA A 189 -25.11 6.69 0.58
C ALA A 189 -24.54 7.90 -0.16
N VAL A 190 -24.78 8.01 -1.48
CA VAL A 190 -24.38 9.18 -2.28
C VAL A 190 -25.13 10.43 -1.82
N ARG A 191 -26.46 10.39 -1.68
CA ARG A 191 -27.26 11.55 -1.24
C ARG A 191 -26.75 12.10 0.10
N LYS A 192 -26.63 11.23 1.10
CA LYS A 192 -26.20 11.63 2.45
C LYS A 192 -24.74 12.07 2.50
N SER A 193 -23.88 11.50 1.65
CA SER A 193 -22.49 11.97 1.51
C SER A 193 -22.42 13.41 1.00
N LEU A 194 -23.28 13.79 0.05
CA LEU A 194 -23.34 15.14 -0.50
C LEU A 194 -24.01 16.12 0.47
N ALA A 195 -25.02 15.67 1.23
CA ALA A 195 -25.70 16.46 2.25
C ALA A 195 -24.81 16.80 3.45
N ALA A 196 -23.79 15.99 3.74
CA ALA A 196 -22.93 16.18 4.92
C ALA A 196 -22.10 17.48 4.84
N ARG A 197 -22.17 18.30 5.89
CA ARG A 197 -21.37 19.54 6.02
C ARG A 197 -19.97 19.30 6.57
N ASP A 198 -19.77 18.19 7.28
CA ASP A 198 -18.53 17.90 8.00
C ASP A 198 -17.89 16.62 7.47
N PHE A 199 -18.53 15.49 7.73
CA PHE A 199 -18.09 14.19 7.28
C PHE A 199 -19.20 13.16 7.21
N PHE A 200 -18.97 12.12 6.41
CA PHE A 200 -19.90 11.00 6.26
C PHE A 200 -19.17 9.67 6.08
N LEU A 201 -19.80 8.58 6.53
CA LEU A 201 -19.26 7.22 6.48
C LEU A 201 -20.11 6.34 5.56
N ILE A 202 -19.46 5.68 4.61
CA ILE A 202 -20.05 4.63 3.78
C ILE A 202 -19.53 3.29 4.31
N HIS A 203 -20.40 2.55 5.00
CA HIS A 203 -20.08 1.19 5.43
C HIS A 203 -20.41 0.23 4.29
N GLY A 204 -19.40 -0.29 3.61
CA GLY A 204 -19.64 -1.25 2.54
C GLY A 204 -19.06 -2.63 2.82
N PRO A 205 -19.91 -3.58 3.21
CA PRO A 205 -19.54 -4.99 3.32
C PRO A 205 -18.95 -5.59 2.03
N PRO A 206 -18.39 -6.81 2.07
CA PRO A 206 -17.80 -7.47 0.90
C PRO A 206 -18.75 -7.54 -0.30
N GLY A 207 -18.25 -7.21 -1.49
CA GLY A 207 -19.01 -7.31 -2.73
C GLY A 207 -20.09 -6.24 -2.94
N THR A 208 -20.26 -5.27 -2.03
CA THR A 208 -21.36 -4.28 -2.11
C THR A 208 -21.10 -3.07 -3.02
N GLY A 209 -19.92 -3.02 -3.66
CA GLY A 209 -19.58 -1.91 -4.57
C GLY A 209 -19.18 -0.61 -3.86
N LYS A 210 -18.46 -0.70 -2.73
CA LYS A 210 -17.85 0.45 -2.02
C LYS A 210 -17.25 1.47 -2.96
N THR A 211 -16.21 1.05 -3.69
CA THR A 211 -15.46 1.96 -4.57
C THR A 211 -16.33 2.49 -5.72
N ILE A 212 -17.31 1.72 -6.21
CA ILE A 212 -18.27 2.20 -7.22
C ILE A 212 -19.10 3.35 -6.64
N THR A 213 -19.53 3.21 -5.39
CA THR A 213 -20.27 4.27 -4.66
C THR A 213 -19.37 5.49 -4.44
N CYS A 214 -18.10 5.31 -4.04
CA CYS A 214 -17.13 6.40 -3.93
C CYS A 214 -16.92 7.14 -5.25
N VAL A 215 -16.84 6.41 -6.37
CA VAL A 215 -16.68 7.00 -7.72
C VAL A 215 -17.89 7.85 -8.08
N GLU A 216 -19.11 7.40 -7.78
CA GLU A 216 -20.31 8.23 -7.97
C GLU A 216 -20.26 9.50 -7.10
N VAL A 217 -19.92 9.37 -5.81
CA VAL A 217 -19.78 10.54 -4.92
C VAL A 217 -18.77 11.53 -5.48
N ILE A 218 -17.60 11.08 -5.92
CA ILE A 218 -16.56 11.93 -6.50
C ILE A 218 -17.06 12.58 -7.80
N SER A 219 -17.75 11.83 -8.66
CA SER A 219 -18.32 12.35 -9.91
C SER A 219 -19.33 13.47 -9.66
N GLN A 220 -20.20 13.28 -8.67
CA GLN A 220 -21.19 14.27 -8.24
C GLN A 220 -20.56 15.51 -7.61
N LEU A 221 -19.46 15.36 -6.87
CA LEU A 221 -18.71 16.49 -6.32
C LEU A 221 -18.03 17.30 -7.41
N VAL A 222 -17.38 16.62 -8.36
CA VAL A 222 -16.67 17.27 -9.48
C VAL A 222 -17.65 17.98 -10.41
N SER A 223 -18.81 17.40 -10.71
CA SER A 223 -19.83 18.05 -11.54
C SER A 223 -20.38 19.35 -10.92
N ARG A 224 -20.27 19.49 -9.59
CA ARG A 224 -20.61 20.71 -8.84
C ARG A 224 -19.45 21.69 -8.71
N GLY A 225 -18.33 21.44 -9.38
CA GLY A 225 -17.14 22.30 -9.39
C GLY A 225 -16.23 22.14 -8.17
N TYR A 226 -16.43 21.12 -7.33
CA TYR A 226 -15.56 20.89 -6.18
C TYR A 226 -14.26 20.20 -6.58
N ARG A 227 -13.15 20.59 -5.94
CA ARG A 227 -11.88 19.85 -6.03
C ARG A 227 -11.83 18.75 -4.98
N VAL A 228 -11.47 17.55 -5.42
CA VAL A 228 -11.50 16.34 -4.59
C VAL A 228 -10.12 15.72 -4.43
N LEU A 229 -9.75 15.43 -3.19
CA LEU A 229 -8.61 14.59 -2.84
C LEU A 229 -9.10 13.17 -2.57
N ALA A 230 -8.86 12.24 -3.49
CA ALA A 230 -9.22 10.84 -3.32
C ALA A 230 -8.01 10.06 -2.77
N THR A 231 -8.17 9.39 -1.63
CA THR A 231 -7.07 8.66 -0.99
C THR A 231 -7.45 7.26 -0.54
N ALA A 232 -6.43 6.46 -0.27
CA ALA A 232 -6.51 5.21 0.46
C ALA A 232 -5.16 4.93 1.13
N ASP A 233 -5.09 3.94 2.02
CA ASP A 233 -3.82 3.62 2.70
C ASP A 233 -2.83 2.91 1.77
N SER A 234 -3.33 2.03 0.88
CA SER A 234 -2.51 1.24 -0.05
C SER A 234 -2.52 1.76 -1.48
N ASN A 235 -1.42 1.54 -2.23
CA ASN A 235 -1.34 1.93 -3.64
C ASN A 235 -2.37 1.20 -4.51
N ILE A 236 -2.65 -0.08 -4.23
CA ILE A 236 -3.63 -0.87 -4.98
C ILE A 236 -5.03 -0.27 -4.87
N ALA A 237 -5.43 0.16 -3.66
CA ALA A 237 -6.73 0.80 -3.46
C ALA A 237 -6.81 2.15 -4.20
N VAL A 238 -5.75 2.95 -4.18
CA VAL A 238 -5.68 4.21 -4.95
C VAL A 238 -5.78 3.94 -6.46
N ASP A 239 -5.06 2.95 -6.97
CA ASP A 239 -5.06 2.62 -8.39
C ASP A 239 -6.43 2.10 -8.85
N ASN A 240 -7.12 1.30 -8.02
CA ASN A 240 -8.50 0.87 -8.27
C ASN A 240 -9.49 2.06 -8.33
N LEU A 241 -9.28 3.10 -7.51
CA LEU A 241 -10.04 4.34 -7.60
C LEU A 241 -9.74 5.06 -8.91
N VAL A 242 -8.46 5.27 -9.24
CA VAL A 242 -8.03 5.96 -10.47
C VAL A 242 -8.61 5.29 -11.70
N GLU A 243 -8.53 3.95 -11.79
CA GLU A 243 -9.07 3.21 -12.93
C GLU A 243 -10.57 3.46 -13.14
N ARG A 244 -11.35 3.46 -12.06
CA ARG A 244 -12.80 3.65 -12.14
C ARG A 244 -13.18 5.11 -12.42
N LEU A 245 -12.46 6.06 -11.83
CA LEU A 245 -12.66 7.49 -12.10
C LEU A 245 -12.28 7.85 -13.55
N ASP A 246 -11.20 7.27 -14.07
CA ASP A 246 -10.78 7.41 -15.47
C ASP A 246 -11.83 6.83 -16.43
N LYS A 247 -12.37 5.64 -16.11
CA LYS A 247 -13.50 5.04 -16.85
C LYS A 247 -14.78 5.86 -16.80
N ALA A 248 -15.00 6.60 -15.71
CA ALA A 248 -16.12 7.54 -15.57
C ALA A 248 -15.89 8.87 -16.33
N GLY A 249 -14.75 9.03 -17.01
CA GLY A 249 -14.44 10.22 -17.82
C GLY A 249 -13.95 11.43 -17.03
N LEU A 250 -13.59 11.25 -15.75
CA LEU A 250 -13.08 12.34 -14.91
C LEU A 250 -11.62 12.66 -15.24
N ASP A 251 -11.24 13.93 -15.08
CA ASP A 251 -9.84 14.34 -15.12
C ASP A 251 -9.15 14.05 -13.78
N VAL A 252 -8.36 12.98 -13.77
CA VAL A 252 -7.73 12.41 -12.58
C VAL A 252 -6.22 12.51 -12.70
N VAL A 253 -5.58 13.01 -11.64
CA VAL A 253 -4.13 13.01 -11.49
C VAL A 253 -3.72 12.04 -10.39
N ARG A 254 -2.96 11.01 -10.75
CA ARG A 254 -2.37 10.04 -9.81
C ARG A 254 -0.97 10.52 -9.40
N ILE A 255 -0.76 10.74 -8.10
CA ILE A 255 0.57 11.06 -7.57
C ILE A 255 1.05 9.88 -6.73
N GLY A 256 2.17 9.31 -7.16
CA GLY A 256 2.84 8.19 -6.54
C GLY A 256 3.88 7.69 -7.53
N HIS A 257 4.86 6.94 -7.03
CA HIS A 257 5.98 6.60 -7.89
C HIS A 257 5.54 5.68 -9.05
N PRO A 258 5.92 5.97 -10.32
CA PRO A 258 5.42 5.24 -11.49
C PRO A 258 5.56 3.71 -11.52
N ALA A 259 6.49 3.10 -10.76
CA ALA A 259 6.58 1.64 -10.69
C ALA A 259 5.56 1.01 -9.72
N ARG A 260 5.01 1.81 -8.79
CA ARG A 260 3.89 1.41 -7.91
C ARG A 260 2.52 1.67 -8.51
N VAL A 261 2.47 2.26 -9.70
CA VAL A 261 1.25 2.53 -10.45
C VAL A 261 1.05 1.42 -11.47
N ILE A 262 -0.14 0.84 -11.51
CA ILE A 262 -0.51 -0.15 -12.53
C ILE A 262 -0.18 0.41 -13.93
N PRO A 263 0.52 -0.34 -14.81
CA PRO A 263 1.02 0.18 -16.09
C PRO A 263 -0.02 0.91 -16.95
N ALA A 264 -1.26 0.40 -16.98
CA ALA A 264 -2.38 1.01 -17.72
C ALA A 264 -2.76 2.42 -17.22
N LEU A 265 -2.47 2.73 -15.94
CA LEU A 265 -2.81 3.99 -15.30
C LEU A 265 -1.67 5.02 -15.33
N ARG A 266 -0.49 4.66 -15.85
CA ARG A 266 0.66 5.58 -15.94
C ARG A 266 0.34 6.84 -16.73
N ARG A 267 -0.56 6.77 -17.71
CA ARG A 267 -1.02 7.95 -18.47
C ARG A 267 -1.68 9.03 -17.59
N ARG A 268 -2.19 8.63 -16.42
CA ARG A 268 -2.78 9.52 -15.41
C ARG A 268 -1.79 9.92 -14.32
N SER A 269 -0.55 9.41 -14.33
CA SER A 269 0.44 9.79 -13.33
C SER A 269 0.98 11.19 -13.60
N ILE A 270 1.29 11.94 -12.53
CA ILE A 270 1.85 13.29 -12.67
C ILE A 270 3.13 13.31 -13.50
N ASP A 271 3.98 12.28 -13.36
CA ASP A 271 5.22 12.13 -14.12
C ASP A 271 5.00 11.98 -15.62
N TYR A 272 3.84 11.47 -16.04
CA TYR A 272 3.48 11.35 -17.46
C TYR A 272 2.83 12.63 -17.96
N LEU A 273 1.86 13.17 -17.21
CA LEU A 273 1.12 14.37 -17.58
C LEU A 273 2.03 15.61 -17.74
N VAL A 274 3.10 15.68 -16.95
CA VAL A 274 4.05 16.80 -17.01
C VAL A 274 4.92 16.78 -18.27
N GLN A 275 5.05 15.64 -18.95
CA GLN A 275 5.93 15.51 -20.13
C GLN A 275 5.50 16.40 -21.29
N ASP A 276 4.20 16.69 -21.38
CA ASP A 276 3.64 17.56 -22.43
C ASP A 276 3.62 19.05 -22.06
N ASP A 277 3.91 19.40 -20.81
CA ASP A 277 3.92 20.79 -20.37
C ASP A 277 5.11 21.57 -20.99
N PRO A 278 4.88 22.76 -21.58
CA PRO A 278 5.94 23.56 -22.19
C PRO A 278 7.07 23.97 -21.23
N ASP A 279 6.75 24.29 -19.97
CA ASP A 279 7.77 24.65 -18.98
C ASP A 279 8.62 23.42 -18.63
N TYR A 280 8.00 22.23 -18.57
CA TYR A 280 8.73 20.99 -18.34
C TYR A 280 9.66 20.62 -19.50
N LYS A 281 9.19 20.74 -20.75
CA LYS A 281 10.03 20.54 -21.94
C LYS A 281 11.24 21.46 -21.91
N LYS A 282 11.02 22.75 -21.61
CA LYS A 282 12.10 23.73 -21.43
C LYS A 282 13.04 23.37 -20.28
N ALA A 283 12.53 22.84 -19.17
CA ALA A 283 13.36 22.37 -18.07
C ALA A 283 14.26 21.20 -18.49
N GLN A 284 13.76 20.26 -19.29
CA GLN A 284 14.58 19.17 -19.84
C GLN A 284 15.69 19.71 -20.74
N GLU A 285 15.41 20.68 -21.62
CA GLU A 285 16.45 21.33 -22.44
C GLU A 285 17.54 22.00 -21.58
N LEU A 286 17.15 22.66 -20.48
CA LEU A 286 18.11 23.26 -19.55
C LEU A 286 18.97 22.21 -18.84
N ARG A 287 18.38 21.06 -18.47
CA ARG A 287 19.11 19.93 -17.90
C ARG A 287 20.10 19.35 -18.90
N GLU A 288 19.69 19.13 -20.14
CA GLU A 288 20.58 18.64 -21.20
C GLU A 288 21.76 19.58 -21.43
N LYS A 289 21.51 20.90 -21.49
CA LYS A 289 22.57 21.92 -21.54
C LYS A 289 23.50 21.84 -20.33
N ALA A 290 22.97 21.66 -19.12
CA ALA A 290 23.76 21.53 -17.91
C ALA A 290 24.64 20.26 -17.92
N TYR A 291 24.11 19.13 -18.40
CA TYR A 291 24.89 17.89 -18.55
C TYR A 291 25.98 18.01 -19.60
N ALA A 292 25.70 18.64 -20.75
CA ALA A 292 26.72 18.91 -21.77
C ALA A 292 27.85 19.81 -21.23
N ILE A 293 27.52 20.79 -20.38
CA ILE A 293 28.55 21.61 -19.70
C ILE A 293 29.33 20.77 -18.68
N LYS A 294 28.68 19.89 -17.92
CA LYS A 294 29.38 18.97 -17.00
C LYS A 294 30.41 18.10 -17.71
N GLU A 295 30.10 17.57 -18.89
CA GLU A 295 31.09 16.81 -19.69
C GLU A 295 32.28 17.69 -20.11
N ARG A 296 32.03 18.95 -20.48
CA ARG A 296 33.12 19.91 -20.78
C ARG A 296 33.96 20.24 -19.55
N MET A 297 33.34 20.27 -18.36
CA MET A 297 34.05 20.54 -17.09
C MET A 297 35.13 19.50 -16.78
N GLU A 298 34.98 18.25 -17.22
CA GLU A 298 35.97 17.18 -17.02
C GLU A 298 37.32 17.49 -17.67
N ARG A 299 37.35 18.37 -18.67
CA ARG A 299 38.57 18.81 -19.37
C ARG A 299 39.36 19.87 -18.59
N PHE A 300 38.76 20.46 -17.56
CA PHE A 300 39.37 21.53 -16.77
C PHE A 300 39.89 21.03 -15.42
N THR A 301 40.71 21.84 -14.76
CA THR A 301 41.32 21.42 -13.49
C THR A 301 40.28 21.51 -12.37
N PHE A 302 39.81 20.34 -11.91
CA PHE A 302 38.92 20.27 -10.75
C PHE A 302 39.63 20.81 -9.48
N PRO A 303 39.02 21.74 -8.73
CA PRO A 303 39.61 22.34 -7.53
C PRO A 303 39.51 21.40 -6.31
N ALA A 304 40.15 20.22 -6.41
CA ALA A 304 40.36 19.29 -5.29
C ALA A 304 41.47 19.78 -4.34
N MET A 305 41.57 19.19 -3.14
CA MET A 305 42.58 19.55 -2.11
C MET A 305 44.00 19.76 -2.67
N ARG A 306 44.44 18.88 -3.59
CA ARG A 306 45.76 18.96 -4.24
C ARG A 306 46.06 20.33 -4.89
N TRP A 307 45.06 20.94 -5.53
CA TRP A 307 45.18 22.19 -6.28
C TRP A 307 44.52 23.39 -5.58
N ARG A 308 43.50 23.15 -4.77
CA ARG A 308 42.76 24.20 -4.04
C ARG A 308 43.58 24.83 -2.92
N ARG A 309 44.40 24.03 -2.20
CA ARG A 309 45.30 24.47 -1.12
C ARG A 309 44.69 25.52 -0.17
N GLY A 310 43.43 25.34 0.22
CA GLY A 310 42.70 26.24 1.12
C GLY A 310 42.26 27.59 0.52
N LEU A 311 42.33 27.77 -0.80
CA LEU A 311 41.79 28.95 -1.48
C LEU A 311 40.26 28.86 -1.59
N SER A 312 39.58 30.00 -1.38
CA SER A 312 38.17 30.16 -1.74
C SER A 312 38.01 30.27 -3.25
N ASP A 313 36.79 30.05 -3.74
CA ASP A 313 36.49 30.19 -5.18
C ASP A 313 36.80 31.63 -5.65
N ASP A 314 36.47 32.66 -4.85
CA ASP A 314 36.77 34.06 -5.17
C ASP A 314 38.27 34.36 -5.21
N ALA A 315 39.07 33.74 -4.33
CA ALA A 315 40.52 33.88 -4.35
C ALA A 315 41.12 33.26 -5.62
N ILE A 316 40.62 32.10 -6.05
CA ILE A 316 41.05 31.44 -7.29
C ILE A 316 40.68 32.30 -8.50
N LEU A 317 39.44 32.80 -8.55
CA LEU A 317 38.97 33.70 -9.62
C LEU A 317 39.83 34.97 -9.71
N ARG A 318 40.13 35.60 -8.57
CA ARG A 318 40.98 36.80 -8.48
C ARG A 318 42.40 36.53 -8.97
N LEU A 319 43.05 35.47 -8.46
CA LEU A 319 44.41 35.10 -8.85
C LEU A 319 44.53 34.80 -10.34
N ALA A 320 43.54 34.10 -10.91
CA ALA A 320 43.47 33.83 -12.34
C ALA A 320 43.37 35.12 -13.17
N ASN A 321 42.48 36.04 -12.77
CA ASN A 321 42.30 37.34 -13.44
C ASN A 321 43.55 38.25 -13.35
N GLU A 322 44.23 38.25 -12.21
CA GLU A 322 45.47 38.99 -12.01
C GLU A 322 46.69 38.29 -12.64
N GLY A 323 46.51 37.07 -13.18
CA GLY A 323 47.58 36.26 -13.74
C GLY A 323 48.63 35.80 -12.73
N LYS A 324 48.30 35.86 -11.43
CA LYS A 324 49.20 35.55 -10.31
C LYS A 324 49.13 34.07 -9.92
N THR A 325 50.22 33.60 -9.32
CA THR A 325 50.29 32.27 -8.71
C THR A 325 50.46 32.39 -7.20
N THR A 326 50.11 31.33 -6.47
CA THR A 326 50.34 31.28 -5.02
C THR A 326 50.58 29.84 -4.59
N ARG A 327 51.26 29.69 -3.45
CA ARG A 327 51.44 28.40 -2.76
C ARG A 327 51.86 27.28 -3.72
N GLY A 328 52.78 27.53 -4.66
CA GLY A 328 53.28 26.52 -5.61
C GLY A 328 52.28 25.97 -6.63
N ILE A 329 51.15 26.64 -6.87
CA ILE A 329 50.15 26.23 -7.86
C ILE A 329 50.52 26.85 -9.23
N PRO A 330 50.70 26.04 -10.30
CA PRO A 330 51.01 26.58 -11.63
C PRO A 330 49.89 27.47 -12.19
N LYS A 331 50.24 28.53 -12.91
CA LYS A 331 49.28 29.46 -13.56
C LYS A 331 48.23 28.72 -14.41
N LYS A 332 48.66 27.73 -15.20
CA LYS A 332 47.77 26.89 -16.03
C LYS A 332 46.73 26.12 -15.19
N LYS A 333 47.07 25.74 -13.96
CA LYS A 333 46.15 25.05 -13.04
C LYS A 333 45.18 26.03 -12.39
N ILE A 334 45.63 27.23 -12.01
CA ILE A 334 44.76 28.31 -11.52
C ILE A 334 43.73 28.69 -12.60
N GLU A 335 44.17 28.88 -13.85
CA GLU A 335 43.29 29.16 -14.99
C GLU A 335 42.31 28.01 -15.27
N GLY A 336 42.80 26.77 -15.16
CA GLY A 336 41.95 25.58 -15.26
C GLY A 336 40.89 25.51 -14.16
N MET A 337 41.21 25.89 -12.92
CA MET A 337 40.25 25.97 -11.82
C MET A 337 39.25 27.12 -12.00
N LYS A 338 39.69 28.29 -12.49
CA LYS A 338 38.78 29.41 -12.83
C LYS A 338 37.70 28.95 -13.80
N ARG A 339 38.09 28.37 -14.94
CA ARG A 339 37.14 27.86 -15.95
C ARG A 339 36.21 26.81 -15.38
N TRP A 340 36.73 25.92 -14.53
CA TRP A 340 35.90 24.92 -13.86
C TRP A 340 34.86 25.57 -12.93
N ILE A 341 35.25 26.57 -12.13
CA ILE A 341 34.35 27.30 -11.21
C ILE A 341 33.28 28.07 -11.98
N GLU A 342 33.65 28.78 -13.06
CA GLU A 342 32.71 29.51 -13.91
C GLU A 342 31.67 28.58 -14.55
N LEU A 343 32.13 27.45 -15.11
CA LEU A 343 31.23 26.43 -15.67
C LEU A 343 30.34 25.80 -14.59
N LYS A 344 30.86 25.57 -13.38
CA LYS A 344 30.06 25.10 -12.25
C LYS A 344 28.93 26.08 -11.91
N LYS A 345 29.23 27.39 -11.79
CA LYS A 345 28.21 28.41 -11.54
C LYS A 345 27.11 28.39 -12.62
N ASN A 346 27.48 28.24 -13.89
CA ASN A 346 26.51 28.12 -14.98
C ASN A 346 25.65 26.85 -14.87
N VAL A 347 26.27 25.71 -14.53
CA VAL A 347 25.55 24.44 -14.33
C VAL A 347 24.56 24.54 -13.17
N ASP A 348 24.98 25.12 -12.05
CA ASP A 348 24.13 25.28 -10.87
C ASP A 348 22.95 26.21 -11.18
N ALA A 349 23.17 27.30 -11.93
CA ALA A 349 22.11 28.18 -12.41
C ALA A 349 21.11 27.46 -13.34
N LEU A 350 21.59 26.71 -14.34
CA LEU A 350 20.74 25.94 -15.25
C LEU A 350 19.89 24.90 -14.51
N PHE A 351 20.46 24.20 -13.52
CA PHE A 351 19.70 23.26 -12.69
C PHE A 351 18.66 23.97 -11.81
N SER A 352 18.97 25.15 -11.29
CA SER A 352 18.03 25.96 -10.52
C SER A 352 16.85 26.40 -11.38
N ASP A 353 17.13 26.93 -12.58
CA ASP A 353 16.10 27.37 -13.52
C ASP A 353 15.24 26.18 -14.00
N ALA A 354 15.86 25.03 -14.28
CA ALA A 354 15.14 23.82 -14.63
C ALA A 354 14.18 23.38 -13.53
N ARG A 355 14.62 23.37 -12.26
CA ARG A 355 13.75 23.03 -11.11
C ARG A 355 12.58 24.00 -10.97
N ALA A 356 12.83 25.30 -11.12
CA ALA A 356 11.78 26.30 -11.03
C ALA A 356 10.70 26.11 -12.11
N LEU A 357 11.11 25.74 -13.33
CA LEU A 357 10.20 25.41 -14.42
C LEU A 357 9.45 24.10 -14.19
N GLU A 358 10.11 23.06 -13.69
CA GLU A 358 9.47 21.79 -13.31
C GLU A 358 8.40 22.00 -12.24
N ASP A 359 8.73 22.73 -11.18
CA ASP A 359 7.79 23.05 -10.10
C ASP A 359 6.59 23.84 -10.62
N LYS A 360 6.81 24.75 -11.58
CA LYS A 360 5.75 25.54 -12.22
C LYS A 360 4.84 24.67 -13.09
N ALA A 361 5.40 23.74 -13.86
CA ALA A 361 4.65 22.79 -14.67
C ALA A 361 3.79 21.88 -13.78
N VAL A 362 4.39 21.29 -12.74
CA VAL A 362 3.70 20.42 -11.78
C VAL A 362 2.56 21.17 -11.09
N LYS A 363 2.80 22.37 -10.54
CA LYS A 363 1.76 23.17 -9.87
C LYS A 363 0.58 23.49 -10.79
N ARG A 364 0.84 23.71 -12.09
CA ARG A 364 -0.22 23.96 -13.08
C ARG A 364 -1.13 22.74 -13.24
N ILE A 365 -0.56 21.56 -13.40
CA ILE A 365 -1.30 20.31 -13.52
C ILE A 365 -2.13 20.05 -12.25
N LEU A 366 -1.49 20.18 -11.08
CA LEU A 366 -2.18 19.97 -9.80
C LEU A 366 -3.35 20.93 -9.62
N ARG A 367 -3.16 22.22 -9.91
CA ARG A 367 -4.21 23.25 -9.77
C ARG A 367 -5.40 23.01 -10.70
N ASN A 368 -5.15 22.52 -11.91
CA ASN A 368 -6.19 22.26 -12.90
C ASN A 368 -6.92 20.94 -12.69
N ALA A 369 -6.32 19.99 -11.95
CA ALA A 369 -6.93 18.71 -11.66
C ALA A 369 -8.20 18.85 -10.80
N ALA A 370 -9.29 18.26 -11.29
CA ALA A 370 -10.53 18.12 -10.54
C ALA A 370 -10.39 17.08 -9.41
N VAL A 371 -9.70 15.97 -9.70
CA VAL A 371 -9.44 14.90 -8.73
C VAL A 371 -7.95 14.59 -8.65
N ILE A 372 -7.41 14.61 -7.44
CA ILE A 372 -6.04 14.14 -7.14
C ILE A 372 -6.13 12.84 -6.35
N CYS A 373 -5.53 11.78 -6.88
CA CYS A 373 -5.51 10.44 -6.29
C CYS A 373 -4.14 10.10 -5.70
N VAL A 374 -4.07 9.87 -4.38
CA VAL A 374 -2.81 9.61 -3.65
C VAL A 374 -2.99 8.65 -2.49
N THR A 375 -1.91 8.06 -1.97
CA THR A 375 -1.99 7.38 -0.67
C THR A 375 -2.14 8.38 0.47
N ASN A 376 -2.70 7.97 1.61
CA ASN A 376 -2.85 8.82 2.81
C ASN A 376 -1.51 9.49 3.19
N SER A 377 -0.42 8.72 3.24
CA SER A 377 0.92 9.26 3.47
C SER A 377 1.34 10.27 2.39
N THR A 378 1.13 9.97 1.10
CA THR A 378 1.52 10.87 0.00
C THR A 378 0.73 12.20 0.01
N ALA A 379 -0.47 12.24 0.58
CA ALA A 379 -1.22 13.49 0.79
C ALA A 379 -0.46 14.50 1.68
N GLY A 380 0.44 14.01 2.54
CA GLY A 380 1.32 14.82 3.39
C GLY A 380 2.66 15.18 2.74
N SER A 381 2.87 14.88 1.45
CA SER A 381 4.11 15.22 0.74
C SER A 381 4.24 16.73 0.49
N GLU A 382 5.48 17.20 0.35
CA GLU A 382 5.80 18.59 0.01
C GLU A 382 5.14 19.04 -1.30
N LEU A 383 5.01 18.11 -2.25
CA LEU A 383 4.35 18.33 -3.54
C LEU A 383 2.91 18.85 -3.39
N LEU A 384 2.19 18.35 -2.39
CA LEU A 384 0.83 18.78 -2.05
C LEU A 384 0.80 19.79 -0.91
N GLY A 385 1.94 20.31 -0.47
CA GLY A 385 2.09 21.18 0.71
C GLY A 385 1.13 22.37 0.71
N GLY A 386 1.05 23.09 -0.42
CA GLY A 386 0.20 24.27 -0.62
C GLY A 386 -1.23 23.99 -1.11
N GLU A 387 -1.55 22.75 -1.48
CA GLU A 387 -2.87 22.42 -2.02
C GLU A 387 -3.92 22.26 -0.92
N LYS A 388 -5.14 22.75 -1.20
CA LYS A 388 -6.34 22.60 -0.37
C LYS A 388 -7.49 22.11 -1.25
N PHE A 389 -8.34 21.30 -0.65
CA PHE A 389 -9.46 20.63 -1.31
C PHE A 389 -10.77 20.96 -0.64
N ASP A 390 -11.87 20.86 -1.38
CA ASP A 390 -13.19 20.99 -0.79
C ASP A 390 -13.57 19.70 -0.07
N PHE A 391 -13.27 18.56 -0.70
CA PHE A 391 -13.56 17.23 -0.17
C PHE A 391 -12.33 16.32 -0.18
N ALA A 392 -12.19 15.50 0.86
CA ALA A 392 -11.36 14.31 0.83
C ALA A 392 -12.26 13.07 0.81
N VAL A 393 -11.99 12.11 -0.07
CA VAL A 393 -12.70 10.82 -0.13
C VAL A 393 -11.69 9.72 0.14
N ILE A 394 -11.82 9.04 1.28
CA ILE A 394 -10.88 8.01 1.74
C ILE A 394 -11.53 6.64 1.55
N ASP A 395 -11.07 5.86 0.57
CA ASP A 395 -11.49 4.46 0.40
C ASP A 395 -10.65 3.52 1.28
N GLU A 396 -11.23 2.38 1.63
CA GLU A 396 -10.66 1.40 2.58
C GLU A 396 -10.17 2.04 3.91
N ALA A 397 -10.89 3.07 4.39
CA ALA A 397 -10.49 3.87 5.54
C ALA A 397 -10.32 3.06 6.84
N THR A 398 -11.02 1.93 6.96
CA THR A 398 -10.92 1.01 8.12
C THR A 398 -9.60 0.25 8.19
N GLN A 399 -8.81 0.27 7.11
CA GLN A 399 -7.46 -0.33 7.06
C GLN A 399 -6.37 0.67 7.43
N SER A 400 -6.71 1.95 7.64
CA SER A 400 -5.75 2.99 8.00
C SER A 400 -5.82 3.34 9.48
N THR A 401 -4.66 3.53 10.10
CA THR A 401 -4.61 4.09 11.46
C THR A 401 -5.22 5.50 11.46
N GLU A 402 -5.78 5.91 12.58
CA GLU A 402 -6.35 7.24 12.70
C GLU A 402 -5.36 8.37 12.35
N PRO A 403 -4.08 8.34 12.79
CA PRO A 403 -3.08 9.33 12.36
C PRO A 403 -2.80 9.31 10.86
N SER A 404 -2.85 8.15 10.19
CA SER A 404 -2.73 8.06 8.71
C SER A 404 -3.89 8.77 8.01
N SER A 405 -5.13 8.43 8.39
CA SER A 405 -6.35 9.06 7.87
C SER A 405 -6.42 10.57 8.14
N LEU A 406 -5.82 11.03 9.23
CA LEU A 406 -5.80 12.45 9.57
C LEU A 406 -5.06 13.30 8.52
N ILE A 407 -4.05 12.75 7.84
CA ILE A 407 -3.25 13.47 6.83
C ILE A 407 -4.14 14.07 5.72
N PRO A 408 -4.95 13.28 4.97
CA PRO A 408 -5.87 13.83 3.98
C PRO A 408 -7.03 14.65 4.60
N VAL A 409 -7.51 14.31 5.79
CA VAL A 409 -8.58 15.08 6.48
C VAL A 409 -8.17 16.54 6.68
N LEU A 410 -6.91 16.81 7.02
CA LEU A 410 -6.38 18.18 7.21
C LEU A 410 -6.24 18.98 5.90
N LYS A 411 -6.29 18.32 4.74
CA LYS A 411 -6.15 18.94 3.42
C LYS A 411 -7.50 19.36 2.82
N ALA A 412 -8.61 18.80 3.30
CA ALA A 412 -9.95 19.10 2.82
C ALA A 412 -10.82 19.86 3.83
N LYS A 413 -11.88 20.53 3.37
CA LYS A 413 -12.90 21.17 4.24
C LYS A 413 -13.85 20.13 4.84
N ARG A 414 -14.28 19.17 4.01
CA ARG A 414 -15.18 18.05 4.36
C ARG A 414 -14.53 16.72 3.98
N PHE A 415 -14.99 15.61 4.55
CA PHE A 415 -14.46 14.31 4.15
C PHE A 415 -15.49 13.18 4.17
N ILE A 416 -15.37 12.24 3.23
CA ILE A 416 -16.15 11.01 3.19
C ILE A 416 -15.20 9.84 3.37
N MET A 417 -15.55 8.89 4.22
CA MET A 417 -14.78 7.65 4.40
C MET A 417 -15.61 6.45 4.00
N ALA A 418 -15.05 5.59 3.15
CA ALA A 418 -15.64 4.30 2.84
C ALA A 418 -14.78 3.18 3.43
N GLY A 419 -15.42 2.18 4.03
CA GLY A 419 -14.71 1.09 4.67
C GLY A 419 -15.63 0.02 5.22
N ASP A 420 -15.03 -0.96 5.88
CA ASP A 420 -15.75 -2.03 6.56
C ASP A 420 -15.05 -2.42 7.87
N HIS A 421 -15.59 -1.94 8.98
CA HIS A 421 -15.06 -2.17 10.32
C HIS A 421 -15.25 -3.62 10.82
N LYS A 422 -15.97 -4.46 10.05
CA LYS A 422 -16.08 -5.90 10.29
C LYS A 422 -15.01 -6.70 9.54
N GLN A 423 -14.18 -6.06 8.71
CA GLN A 423 -13.00 -6.64 8.07
C GLN A 423 -11.71 -6.21 8.80
N LEU A 424 -10.53 -6.49 8.23
CA LEU A 424 -9.25 -6.30 8.90
C LEU A 424 -9.05 -4.84 9.35
N PRO A 425 -8.62 -4.63 10.62
CA PRO A 425 -8.14 -3.34 11.08
C PRO A 425 -6.78 -2.98 10.44
N PRO A 426 -6.24 -1.79 10.70
CA PRO A 426 -4.85 -1.47 10.38
C PRO A 426 -3.91 -2.42 11.12
N THR A 427 -2.88 -2.89 10.43
CA THR A 427 -1.81 -3.70 11.03
C THR A 427 -0.94 -2.83 11.93
N VAL A 428 -0.81 -3.22 13.19
CA VAL A 428 0.04 -2.58 14.20
C VAL A 428 0.93 -3.65 14.80
N LEU A 429 2.24 -3.48 14.69
CA LEU A 429 3.24 -4.44 15.12
C LEU A 429 3.45 -4.39 16.64
N ASN A 430 3.43 -3.20 17.22
CA ASN A 430 3.65 -3.01 18.65
C ASN A 430 2.36 -3.32 19.45
N GLU A 431 2.43 -4.30 20.34
CA GLU A 431 1.27 -4.74 21.14
C GLU A 431 0.75 -3.66 22.09
N GLU A 432 1.62 -2.79 22.62
CA GLU A 432 1.21 -1.66 23.47
C GLU A 432 0.51 -0.58 22.63
N ALA A 433 1.05 -0.25 21.47
CA ALA A 433 0.41 0.67 20.53
C ALA A 433 -0.95 0.16 20.08
N MET A 434 -1.04 -1.14 19.78
CA MET A 434 -2.29 -1.82 19.43
C MET A 434 -3.31 -1.75 20.57
N ARG A 435 -2.92 -2.10 21.80
CA ARG A 435 -3.80 -2.01 22.99
C ARG A 435 -4.21 -0.57 23.32
N GLY A 436 -3.32 0.39 23.06
CA GLY A 436 -3.60 1.82 23.18
C GLY A 436 -4.60 2.34 22.13
N GLY A 437 -4.97 1.52 21.15
CA GLY A 437 -6.00 1.84 20.17
C GLY A 437 -5.49 2.32 18.81
N LEU A 438 -4.19 2.16 18.51
CA LEU A 438 -3.66 2.53 17.19
C LEU A 438 -4.27 1.68 16.04
N SER A 439 -4.69 0.44 16.36
CA SER A 439 -5.41 -0.45 15.45
C SER A 439 -6.90 -0.12 15.31
N ARG A 440 -7.40 0.89 16.04
CA ARG A 440 -8.76 1.40 15.83
C ARG A 440 -8.71 2.53 14.80
N SER A 441 -9.35 2.31 13.66
CA SER A 441 -9.40 3.32 12.60
C SER A 441 -10.22 4.56 13.01
N MET A 442 -9.96 5.70 12.35
CA MET A 442 -10.78 6.91 12.54
C MET A 442 -12.26 6.62 12.19
N PHE A 443 -12.51 5.79 11.18
CA PHE A 443 -13.85 5.31 10.81
C PHE A 443 -14.56 4.65 11.99
N GLU A 444 -13.92 3.68 12.66
CA GLU A 444 -14.47 2.97 13.82
C GLU A 444 -14.70 3.89 15.02
N ARG A 445 -13.83 4.87 15.24
CA ARG A 445 -13.99 5.82 16.33
C ARG A 445 -15.17 6.75 16.08
N LEU A 446 -15.28 7.34 14.89
CA LEU A 446 -16.38 8.22 14.53
C LEU A 446 -17.72 7.47 14.51
N LEU A 447 -17.75 6.25 13.98
CA LEU A 447 -18.95 5.41 14.00
C LEU A 447 -19.41 5.12 15.44
N ALA A 448 -18.49 4.85 16.36
CA ALA A 448 -18.87 4.63 17.77
C ALA A 448 -19.35 5.90 18.48
N LEU A 449 -18.92 7.09 18.05
CA LEU A 449 -19.34 8.36 18.64
C LEU A 449 -20.73 8.79 18.17
N TYR A 450 -21.02 8.60 16.88
CA TYR A 450 -22.20 9.20 16.24
C TYR A 450 -23.21 8.18 15.69
N GLY A 451 -22.84 6.91 15.61
CA GLY A 451 -23.69 5.83 15.14
C GLY A 451 -24.19 6.02 13.72
N ASP A 452 -25.43 5.59 13.49
CA ASP A 452 -26.06 5.56 12.16
C ASP A 452 -26.40 6.95 11.60
N LYS A 453 -26.30 8.02 12.40
CA LYS A 453 -26.53 9.40 11.95
C LYS A 453 -25.58 9.81 10.83
N ILE A 454 -24.34 9.30 10.88
CA ILE A 454 -23.28 9.63 9.91
C ILE A 454 -22.96 8.48 8.97
N ARG A 455 -23.77 7.40 8.96
CA ARG A 455 -23.42 6.16 8.27
C ARG A 455 -24.57 5.56 7.50
N VAL A 456 -24.34 5.27 6.22
CA VAL A 456 -25.17 4.33 5.45
C VAL A 456 -24.39 3.03 5.23
N MET A 457 -25.06 1.91 5.45
CA MET A 457 -24.55 0.58 5.10
C MET A 457 -25.06 0.19 3.71
N LEU A 458 -24.17 -0.29 2.85
CA LEU A 458 -24.55 -0.85 1.56
C LEU A 458 -25.10 -2.27 1.76
N GLU A 459 -26.25 -2.57 1.17
CA GLU A 459 -27.03 -3.77 1.51
C GLU A 459 -27.04 -4.84 0.43
N VAL A 460 -26.76 -4.51 -0.83
CA VAL A 460 -26.75 -5.47 -1.93
C VAL A 460 -25.33 -5.85 -2.30
N GLN A 461 -25.01 -7.14 -2.28
CA GLN A 461 -23.71 -7.69 -2.65
C GLN A 461 -23.75 -8.38 -4.02
N TYR A 462 -22.69 -8.19 -4.80
CA TYR A 462 -22.53 -8.62 -6.20
C TYR A 462 -21.36 -9.60 -6.38
N ARG A 463 -20.97 -10.32 -5.32
CA ARG A 463 -19.81 -11.23 -5.32
C ARG A 463 -20.19 -12.67 -5.07
N MET A 464 -20.86 -12.95 -3.96
CA MET A 464 -21.00 -14.28 -3.38
C MET A 464 -22.32 -14.93 -3.81
N ASN A 465 -22.29 -16.25 -3.96
CA ASN A 465 -23.49 -17.09 -3.89
C ASN A 465 -24.23 -16.85 -2.55
N GLU A 466 -25.56 -16.98 -2.54
CA GLU A 466 -26.39 -16.71 -1.36
C GLU A 466 -26.06 -17.62 -0.16
N GLU A 467 -25.72 -18.90 -0.38
CA GLU A 467 -25.31 -19.83 0.68
C GLU A 467 -23.96 -19.46 1.30
N ILE A 468 -23.02 -18.95 0.48
CA ILE A 468 -21.73 -18.46 0.97
C ILE A 468 -21.93 -17.17 1.78
N ALA A 469 -22.80 -16.28 1.31
CA ALA A 469 -23.08 -15.00 1.95
C ALA A 469 -23.88 -15.12 3.25
N GLU A 470 -24.62 -16.21 3.45
CA GLU A 470 -25.52 -16.42 4.60
C GLU A 470 -24.79 -16.30 5.94
N PHE A 471 -23.68 -17.02 6.13
CA PHE A 471 -22.97 -16.98 7.39
C PHE A 471 -22.40 -15.59 7.70
N PRO A 472 -21.59 -14.96 6.82
CA PRO A 472 -21.09 -13.62 7.09
C PRO A 472 -22.20 -12.62 7.35
N ASN A 473 -23.30 -12.70 6.59
CA ASN A 473 -24.42 -11.80 6.73
C ASN A 473 -25.04 -11.85 8.13
N ASN A 474 -25.38 -13.03 8.61
CA ASN A 474 -26.01 -13.21 9.91
C ASN A 474 -25.04 -12.89 11.06
N GLU A 475 -23.77 -13.29 10.92
CA GLU A 475 -22.78 -13.21 11.99
C GLU A 475 -22.17 -11.80 12.14
N PHE A 476 -21.88 -11.11 11.04
CA PHE A 476 -21.15 -9.84 11.06
C PHE A 476 -21.98 -8.63 10.64
N TYR A 477 -23.09 -8.84 9.93
CA TYR A 477 -23.84 -7.79 9.24
C TYR A 477 -25.35 -7.80 9.57
N GLU A 478 -25.74 -8.44 10.68
CA GLU A 478 -27.10 -8.42 11.23
C GLU A 478 -28.19 -8.91 10.25
N GLY A 479 -27.84 -9.76 9.28
CA GLY A 479 -28.78 -10.27 8.29
C GLY A 479 -29.21 -9.24 7.24
N ARG A 480 -28.59 -8.04 7.18
CA ARG A 480 -29.01 -6.95 6.29
C ARG A 480 -28.55 -7.10 4.84
N LEU A 481 -27.55 -7.95 4.57
CA LEU A 481 -27.05 -8.17 3.21
C LEU A 481 -27.99 -9.02 2.37
N ARG A 482 -28.05 -8.68 1.08
CA ARG A 482 -28.81 -9.41 0.06
C ARG A 482 -27.93 -9.69 -1.14
N ALA A 483 -27.97 -10.91 -1.64
CA ALA A 483 -27.30 -11.29 -2.87
C ALA A 483 -28.09 -10.79 -4.09
N ASP A 484 -27.43 -10.11 -5.01
CA ASP A 484 -28.03 -9.73 -6.30
C ASP A 484 -28.38 -10.97 -7.14
N GLU A 485 -29.43 -10.88 -7.96
CA GLU A 485 -29.94 -11.99 -8.77
C GLU A 485 -28.85 -12.60 -9.67
N ARG A 486 -27.90 -11.78 -10.14
CA ARG A 486 -26.80 -12.22 -11.02
C ARG A 486 -25.80 -13.16 -10.34
N VAL A 487 -25.70 -13.11 -9.01
CA VAL A 487 -24.69 -13.88 -8.25
C VAL A 487 -25.28 -14.87 -7.27
N ARG A 488 -26.52 -14.67 -6.81
CA ARG A 488 -27.10 -15.47 -5.72
C ARG A 488 -27.11 -16.98 -5.99
N ARG A 489 -27.28 -17.41 -7.25
CA ARG A 489 -27.37 -18.83 -7.66
C ARG A 489 -26.12 -19.36 -8.38
N GLN A 490 -25.06 -18.56 -8.48
CA GLN A 490 -23.86 -18.99 -9.19
C GLN A 490 -23.19 -20.17 -8.46
N THR A 491 -22.74 -21.17 -9.20
CA THR A 491 -22.10 -22.37 -8.63
C THR A 491 -20.83 -22.73 -9.39
N ILE A 492 -20.10 -23.75 -8.90
CA ILE A 492 -18.91 -24.24 -9.60
C ILE A 492 -19.26 -24.92 -10.94
N ALA A 493 -20.49 -25.38 -11.12
CA ALA A 493 -20.97 -25.98 -12.38
C ALA A 493 -20.83 -25.02 -13.57
N ASP A 494 -20.97 -23.72 -13.32
CA ASP A 494 -20.82 -22.67 -14.33
C ASP A 494 -19.36 -22.48 -14.76
N LEU A 495 -18.40 -22.97 -13.95
CA LEU A 495 -16.95 -22.79 -14.15
C LEU A 495 -16.30 -24.02 -14.79
N VAL A 496 -16.79 -25.22 -14.48
CA VAL A 496 -16.14 -26.48 -14.87
C VAL A 496 -16.97 -27.28 -15.87
N PRO A 497 -16.39 -27.74 -16.99
CA PRO A 497 -17.11 -28.54 -17.98
C PRO A 497 -17.43 -29.97 -17.52
N SER A 498 -16.71 -30.51 -16.53
CA SER A 498 -16.86 -31.91 -16.10
C SER A 498 -17.08 -32.03 -14.59
N ILE A 499 -18.24 -31.57 -14.13
CA ILE A 499 -18.60 -31.58 -12.71
C ILE A 499 -18.65 -33.01 -12.10
N THR A 500 -18.89 -34.03 -12.92
CA THR A 500 -18.93 -35.45 -12.52
C THR A 500 -17.57 -35.98 -12.03
N LYS A 501 -16.47 -35.28 -12.32
CA LYS A 501 -15.14 -35.60 -11.77
C LYS A 501 -14.95 -35.14 -10.32
N LEU A 502 -15.85 -34.31 -9.82
CA LEU A 502 -15.84 -33.85 -8.44
C LEU A 502 -16.69 -34.77 -7.58
N GLU A 503 -16.28 -34.98 -6.33
CA GLU A 503 -17.15 -35.62 -5.34
C GLU A 503 -18.44 -34.82 -5.19
N PHE A 504 -19.56 -35.49 -4.88
CA PHE A 504 -20.90 -34.89 -4.78
C PHE A 504 -20.93 -33.58 -3.99
N ILE A 505 -20.28 -33.53 -2.82
CA ILE A 505 -20.25 -32.33 -1.99
C ILE A 505 -19.45 -31.17 -2.62
N LEU A 506 -18.42 -31.50 -3.40
CA LEU A 506 -17.63 -30.55 -4.18
C LEU A 506 -18.33 -30.12 -5.48
N ALA A 507 -19.20 -30.97 -6.03
CA ALA A 507 -20.04 -30.64 -7.18
C ALA A 507 -21.21 -29.71 -6.80
N GLU A 508 -21.99 -30.07 -5.78
CA GLU A 508 -23.31 -29.44 -5.59
C GLU A 508 -23.34 -28.25 -4.62
N LYS A 509 -22.52 -28.25 -3.57
CA LYS A 509 -22.71 -27.31 -2.44
C LYS A 509 -21.82 -26.07 -2.53
N PRO A 510 -22.32 -24.84 -2.71
CA PRO A 510 -21.46 -23.65 -2.77
C PRO A 510 -20.57 -23.45 -1.54
N PHE A 511 -21.04 -23.88 -0.37
CA PHE A 511 -20.33 -23.80 0.89
C PHE A 511 -20.05 -25.20 1.46
N VAL A 512 -18.77 -25.53 1.68
CA VAL A 512 -18.33 -26.84 2.19
C VAL A 512 -17.40 -26.68 3.40
N PHE A 513 -17.60 -27.50 4.43
CA PHE A 513 -16.67 -27.68 5.54
C PHE A 513 -16.20 -29.14 5.58
N ILE A 514 -14.89 -29.35 5.46
CA ILE A 514 -14.22 -30.65 5.55
C ILE A 514 -13.57 -30.75 6.94
N ASP A 515 -14.15 -31.60 7.77
CA ASP A 515 -13.75 -31.84 9.15
C ASP A 515 -12.61 -32.85 9.24
N THR A 516 -11.50 -32.42 9.83
CA THR A 516 -10.31 -33.24 10.07
C THR A 516 -10.23 -33.77 11.51
N ALA A 517 -11.24 -33.46 12.34
CA ALA A 517 -11.27 -33.90 13.74
C ALA A 517 -11.20 -35.43 13.86
N TYR A 518 -10.36 -35.89 14.80
CA TYR A 518 -10.13 -37.31 15.13
C TYR A 518 -9.47 -38.15 14.01
N SER A 519 -9.00 -37.53 12.93
CA SER A 519 -8.30 -38.21 11.84
C SER A 519 -6.79 -38.16 12.05
N ALA A 520 -6.12 -39.31 11.99
CA ALA A 520 -4.67 -39.40 12.11
C ALA A 520 -3.97 -38.68 10.94
N GLY A 521 -2.84 -38.02 11.22
CA GLY A 521 -2.04 -37.33 10.20
C GLY A 521 -2.50 -35.89 9.89
N PHE A 522 -3.42 -35.34 10.69
CA PHE A 522 -3.91 -33.96 10.65
C PHE A 522 -3.51 -33.16 11.91
N GLU A 523 -2.45 -33.57 12.59
CA GLU A 523 -1.91 -32.86 13.74
C GLU A 523 -1.17 -31.60 13.30
N GLU A 524 -1.34 -30.51 14.05
CA GLU A 524 -0.57 -29.29 13.83
C GLU A 524 0.89 -29.46 14.30
N ARG A 525 1.82 -28.76 13.66
CA ARG A 525 3.21 -28.68 14.09
C ARG A 525 3.78 -27.27 13.93
N MET A 526 4.82 -27.00 14.71
CA MET A 526 5.60 -25.76 14.64
C MET A 526 7.03 -26.10 14.22
N ARG A 527 7.52 -25.47 13.15
CA ARG A 527 8.89 -25.70 12.67
C ARG A 527 9.89 -25.14 13.68
N ARG A 528 11.06 -25.79 13.79
CA ARG A 528 12.12 -25.33 14.70
C ARG A 528 12.55 -23.90 14.36
N GLY A 529 12.40 -22.97 15.30
CA GLY A 529 12.78 -21.56 15.14
C GLY A 529 11.75 -20.69 14.39
N SER A 530 10.59 -21.24 14.05
CA SER A 530 9.43 -20.51 13.54
C SER A 530 8.45 -20.17 14.66
N THR A 531 7.74 -19.05 14.51
CA THR A 531 6.59 -18.66 15.34
C THR A 531 5.25 -18.98 14.66
N SER A 532 5.29 -19.56 13.46
CA SER A 532 4.12 -19.95 12.66
C SER A 532 3.85 -21.45 12.77
N ARG A 533 2.74 -21.93 12.18
CA ARG A 533 2.27 -23.31 12.28
C ARG A 533 1.89 -23.89 10.94
N GLU A 534 1.96 -25.20 10.83
CA GLU A 534 1.55 -25.95 9.65
C GLU A 534 0.84 -27.25 10.01
N ASN A 535 0.07 -27.77 9.06
CA ASN A 535 -0.66 -29.02 9.15
C ASN A 535 -0.53 -29.75 7.81
N GLU A 536 0.28 -30.81 7.79
CA GLU A 536 0.61 -31.53 6.57
C GLU A 536 -0.58 -32.32 6.01
N GLY A 537 -1.45 -32.84 6.88
CA GLY A 537 -2.70 -33.49 6.46
C GLY A 537 -3.61 -32.52 5.71
N GLU A 538 -3.84 -31.34 6.26
CA GLU A 538 -4.61 -30.29 5.58
C GLU A 538 -3.95 -29.87 4.26
N ALA A 539 -2.61 -29.72 4.22
CA ALA A 539 -1.90 -29.35 2.99
C ALA A 539 -2.03 -30.41 1.89
N ARG A 540 -1.99 -31.70 2.24
CA ARG A 540 -2.27 -32.81 1.30
C ARG A 540 -3.71 -32.77 0.78
N LEU A 541 -4.67 -32.48 1.66
CA LEU A 541 -6.07 -32.37 1.28
C LEU A 541 -6.33 -31.18 0.35
N VAL A 542 -5.74 -30.01 0.65
CA VAL A 542 -5.76 -28.84 -0.23
C VAL A 542 -5.20 -29.22 -1.61
N LYS A 543 -4.03 -29.87 -1.65
CA LYS A 543 -3.43 -30.35 -2.89
C LYS A 543 -4.39 -31.22 -3.69
N PHE A 544 -4.96 -32.25 -3.06
CA PHE A 544 -5.91 -33.14 -3.69
C PHE A 544 -7.12 -32.39 -4.27
N ILE A 545 -7.72 -31.47 -3.51
CA ILE A 545 -8.88 -30.70 -3.95
C ILE A 545 -8.52 -29.81 -5.14
N VAL A 546 -7.39 -29.10 -5.09
CA VAL A 546 -6.93 -28.24 -6.18
C VAL A 546 -6.72 -29.07 -7.45
N GLU A 547 -6.02 -30.21 -7.36
CA GLU A 547 -5.81 -31.12 -8.50
C GLU A 547 -7.14 -31.59 -9.11
N ARG A 548 -8.13 -31.95 -8.28
CA ARG A 548 -9.48 -32.33 -8.76
C ARG A 548 -10.22 -31.19 -9.45
N LEU A 549 -10.10 -29.97 -8.95
CA LEU A 549 -10.71 -28.79 -9.58
C LEU A 549 -10.09 -28.53 -10.97
N LEU A 550 -8.76 -28.63 -11.07
CA LEU A 550 -8.04 -28.50 -12.34
C LEU A 550 -8.41 -29.63 -13.31
N ASP A 551 -8.49 -30.88 -12.85
CA ASP A 551 -8.92 -32.04 -13.64
C ASP A 551 -10.35 -31.91 -14.17
N ALA A 552 -11.23 -31.23 -13.42
CA ALA A 552 -12.59 -30.90 -13.82
C ALA A 552 -12.66 -29.76 -14.84
N GLY A 553 -11.57 -29.02 -15.03
CA GLY A 553 -11.41 -27.95 -16.03
C GLY A 553 -11.44 -26.53 -15.46
N ALA A 554 -11.36 -26.34 -14.15
CA ALA A 554 -11.19 -25.01 -13.57
C ALA A 554 -9.81 -24.44 -13.95
N ARG A 555 -9.72 -23.13 -14.20
CA ARG A 555 -8.43 -22.48 -14.43
C ARG A 555 -7.75 -22.21 -13.09
N ALA A 556 -6.44 -22.36 -13.02
CA ALA A 556 -5.67 -22.08 -11.80
C ALA A 556 -5.87 -20.64 -11.30
N GLU A 557 -5.99 -19.69 -12.22
CA GLU A 557 -6.26 -18.27 -11.94
C GLU A 557 -7.61 -18.01 -11.27
N ASP A 558 -8.58 -18.92 -11.38
CA ASP A 558 -9.90 -18.80 -10.77
C ASP A 558 -9.94 -19.35 -9.33
N ILE A 559 -8.84 -19.96 -8.87
CA ILE A 559 -8.73 -20.62 -7.57
C ILE A 559 -7.76 -19.83 -6.68
N ALA A 560 -8.10 -19.73 -5.40
CA ALA A 560 -7.14 -19.35 -4.36
C ALA A 560 -7.17 -20.29 -3.16
N VAL A 561 -5.99 -20.44 -2.55
CA VAL A 561 -5.82 -21.07 -1.25
C VAL A 561 -5.40 -20.00 -0.24
N ILE A 562 -6.15 -19.95 0.86
CA ILE A 562 -5.92 -19.02 1.97
C ILE A 562 -5.59 -19.83 3.22
N SER A 563 -4.58 -19.40 3.97
CA SER A 563 -4.32 -19.93 5.32
C SER A 563 -3.87 -18.81 6.26
N PRO A 564 -4.23 -18.81 7.56
CA PRO A 564 -3.78 -17.79 8.50
C PRO A 564 -2.28 -17.84 8.81
N TYR A 565 -1.58 -18.94 8.48
CA TYR A 565 -0.21 -19.19 8.92
C TYR A 565 0.78 -19.23 7.75
N ASP A 566 1.84 -18.43 7.83
CA ASP A 566 2.90 -18.37 6.82
C ASP A 566 3.57 -19.73 6.54
N ASP A 567 3.82 -20.54 7.57
CA ASP A 567 4.43 -21.86 7.39
C ASP A 567 3.54 -22.81 6.59
N GLN A 568 2.22 -22.75 6.80
CA GLN A 568 1.24 -23.50 6.01
C GLN A 568 1.21 -23.00 4.56
N VAL A 569 1.19 -21.68 4.34
CA VAL A 569 1.27 -21.10 2.99
C VAL A 569 2.54 -21.58 2.27
N ALA A 570 3.68 -21.57 2.93
CA ALA A 570 4.95 -22.05 2.39
C ALA A 570 4.92 -23.55 2.08
N LEU A 571 4.34 -24.37 2.97
CA LEU A 571 4.18 -25.80 2.78
C LEU A 571 3.32 -26.11 1.55
N ILE A 572 2.15 -25.47 1.45
CA ILE A 572 1.22 -25.68 0.33
C ILE A 572 1.88 -25.24 -0.99
N ARG A 573 2.55 -24.08 -1.03
CA ARG A 573 3.30 -23.63 -2.23
C ARG A 573 4.39 -24.60 -2.65
N MET A 574 5.07 -25.23 -1.69
CA MET A 574 6.08 -26.24 -2.00
C MET A 574 5.46 -27.48 -2.66
N MET A 575 4.27 -27.88 -2.20
CA MET A 575 3.54 -29.07 -2.67
C MET A 575 2.74 -28.83 -3.98
N LEU A 576 2.27 -27.61 -4.21
CA LEU A 576 1.47 -27.17 -5.35
C LEU A 576 2.20 -26.08 -6.14
N ARG A 577 3.00 -26.49 -7.13
CA ARG A 577 3.68 -25.58 -8.06
C ARG A 577 2.86 -25.41 -9.33
N VAL A 578 1.73 -24.71 -9.22
CA VAL A 578 0.82 -24.44 -10.33
C VAL A 578 0.90 -22.96 -10.68
N GLU A 579 1.23 -22.65 -11.92
CA GLU A 579 1.27 -21.27 -12.42
C GLU A 579 -0.15 -20.65 -12.41
N GLY A 580 -0.26 -19.40 -12.00
CA GLY A 580 -1.55 -18.69 -11.88
C GLY A 580 -2.36 -18.96 -10.61
N LEU A 581 -2.06 -20.04 -9.87
CA LEU A 581 -2.73 -20.34 -8.59
C LEU A 581 -2.23 -19.41 -7.48
N GLU A 582 -3.17 -18.71 -6.82
CA GLU A 582 -2.81 -17.84 -5.69
C GLU A 582 -2.88 -18.58 -4.36
N ILE A 583 -1.74 -18.71 -3.67
CA ILE A 583 -1.65 -19.28 -2.31
C ILE A 583 -1.11 -18.20 -1.39
N LYS A 584 -1.92 -17.66 -0.47
CA LYS A 584 -1.54 -16.50 0.37
C LYS A 584 -2.08 -16.60 1.80
N THR A 585 -1.55 -15.74 2.67
CA THR A 585 -2.17 -15.47 3.96
C THR A 585 -3.46 -14.67 3.82
N VAL A 586 -4.28 -14.64 4.88
CA VAL A 586 -5.52 -13.85 4.92
C VAL A 586 -5.25 -12.38 4.59
N ASP A 587 -4.29 -11.78 5.30
CA ASP A 587 -3.84 -10.39 5.14
C ASP A 587 -3.29 -10.16 3.71
N GLY A 588 -2.50 -11.09 3.18
CA GLY A 588 -1.97 -11.03 1.81
C GLY A 588 -3.00 -11.18 0.70
N PHE A 589 -4.22 -11.63 1.02
CA PHE A 589 -5.35 -11.81 0.10
C PHE A 589 -6.41 -10.69 0.21
N GLN A 590 -6.15 -9.68 1.03
CA GLN A 590 -7.07 -8.56 1.22
C GLN A 590 -7.35 -7.79 -0.09
N GLY A 591 -8.59 -7.36 -0.27
CA GLY A 591 -9.05 -6.66 -1.48
C GLY A 591 -9.19 -7.55 -2.73
N ARG A 592 -8.80 -8.83 -2.65
CA ARG A 592 -8.94 -9.80 -3.75
C ARG A 592 -10.23 -10.61 -3.63
N GLU A 593 -10.57 -11.31 -4.71
CA GLU A 593 -11.68 -12.26 -4.83
C GLU A 593 -11.35 -13.31 -5.89
N LYS A 594 -11.92 -14.52 -5.76
CA LYS A 594 -11.76 -15.63 -6.71
C LYS A 594 -13.05 -16.40 -6.87
N GLU A 595 -13.17 -17.13 -7.97
CA GLU A 595 -14.33 -17.99 -8.22
C GLU A 595 -14.42 -19.10 -7.16
N VAL A 596 -13.27 -19.72 -6.84
CA VAL A 596 -13.13 -20.76 -5.82
C VAL A 596 -12.11 -20.36 -4.77
N VAL A 597 -12.46 -20.48 -3.48
CA VAL A 597 -11.53 -20.27 -2.37
C VAL A 597 -11.51 -21.48 -1.45
N ILE A 598 -10.31 -21.94 -1.15
CA ILE A 598 -10.04 -23.02 -0.21
C ILE A 598 -9.32 -22.42 1.00
N VAL A 599 -9.83 -22.66 2.22
CA VAL A 599 -9.23 -22.17 3.46
C VAL A 599 -8.72 -23.35 4.29
N SER A 600 -7.44 -23.34 4.64
CA SER A 600 -6.83 -24.29 5.58
C SER A 600 -6.61 -23.59 6.94
N PHE A 601 -7.35 -24.04 7.96
CA PHE A 601 -7.33 -23.45 9.29
C PHE A 601 -6.16 -23.89 10.16
N VAL A 602 -5.50 -25.02 9.84
CA VAL A 602 -4.27 -25.54 10.46
C VAL A 602 -4.44 -26.08 11.89
N ARG A 603 -5.17 -25.35 12.73
CA ARG A 603 -5.26 -25.59 14.17
C ARG A 603 -5.96 -26.91 14.48
N SER A 604 -5.23 -27.80 15.15
CA SER A 604 -5.66 -29.15 15.50
C SER A 604 -4.91 -29.60 16.75
N ASN A 605 -5.50 -29.42 17.94
CA ASN A 605 -4.88 -29.73 19.22
C ASN A 605 -5.91 -30.06 20.32
N LYS A 606 -5.46 -30.84 21.32
CA LYS A 606 -6.31 -31.29 22.44
C LYS A 606 -6.76 -30.18 23.39
N SER A 607 -6.06 -29.04 23.39
CA SER A 607 -6.37 -27.88 24.25
C SER A 607 -7.51 -27.01 23.72
N GLY A 608 -7.95 -27.21 22.47
CA GLY A 608 -8.93 -26.32 21.83
C GLY A 608 -8.39 -24.91 21.58
N ASP A 609 -7.07 -24.75 21.53
CA ASP A 609 -6.40 -23.47 21.32
C ASP A 609 -6.42 -23.12 19.84
N ILE A 610 -7.08 -22.02 19.48
CA ILE A 610 -7.20 -21.54 18.11
C ILE A 610 -6.17 -20.44 17.77
N GLY A 611 -5.42 -19.94 18.75
CA GLY A 611 -4.40 -18.91 18.56
C GLY A 611 -4.92 -17.70 17.75
N PHE A 612 -4.22 -17.41 16.64
CA PHE A 612 -4.47 -16.26 15.76
C PHE A 612 -5.85 -16.28 15.07
N LEU A 613 -6.52 -17.44 15.05
CA LEU A 613 -7.89 -17.57 14.53
C LEU A 613 -8.95 -16.89 15.41
N GLY A 614 -8.58 -16.46 16.63
CA GLY A 614 -9.48 -15.72 17.52
C GLY A 614 -9.90 -14.35 17.00
N ASP A 615 -9.19 -13.79 16.01
CA ASP A 615 -9.64 -12.59 15.31
C ASP A 615 -10.70 -12.93 14.26
N LEU A 616 -11.96 -12.74 14.64
CA LEU A 616 -13.11 -13.04 13.78
C LEU A 616 -13.19 -12.17 12.52
N ARG A 617 -12.48 -11.03 12.47
CA ARG A 617 -12.40 -10.21 11.25
C ARG A 617 -11.58 -10.92 10.17
N ARG A 618 -10.54 -11.68 10.55
CA ARG A 618 -9.78 -12.54 9.62
C ARG A 618 -10.64 -13.67 9.08
N LEU A 619 -11.48 -14.26 9.92
CA LEU A 619 -12.46 -15.25 9.47
C LEU A 619 -13.39 -14.63 8.43
N ASN A 620 -14.03 -13.50 8.76
CA ASN A 620 -14.93 -12.78 7.86
C ASN A 620 -14.24 -12.45 6.52
N VAL A 621 -13.00 -11.95 6.57
CA VAL A 621 -12.20 -11.69 5.37
C VAL A 621 -11.96 -12.94 4.56
N SER A 622 -11.61 -14.07 5.16
CA SER A 622 -11.29 -15.32 4.45
C SER A 622 -12.51 -15.88 3.70
N ILE A 623 -13.66 -15.94 4.38
CA ILE A 623 -14.86 -16.59 3.85
C ILE A 623 -15.62 -15.73 2.83
N THR A 624 -15.32 -14.42 2.76
CA THR A 624 -15.98 -13.48 1.83
C THR A 624 -15.17 -13.20 0.55
N ARG A 625 -14.13 -14.01 0.28
CA ARG A 625 -13.32 -13.94 -0.96
C ARG A 625 -13.85 -14.81 -2.09
N ALA A 626 -14.64 -15.83 -1.76
CA ALA A 626 -15.23 -16.75 -2.73
C ALA A 626 -16.40 -16.09 -3.47
N LYS A 627 -16.55 -16.39 -4.76
CA LYS A 627 -17.76 -16.08 -5.52
C LYS A 627 -18.70 -17.28 -5.59
N ARG A 628 -18.22 -18.39 -6.18
CA ARG A 628 -19.03 -19.58 -6.52
C ARG A 628 -18.85 -20.71 -5.54
N LYS A 629 -17.65 -20.90 -4.99
CA LYS A 629 -17.34 -22.03 -4.11
C LYS A 629 -16.40 -21.63 -2.97
N LEU A 630 -16.81 -21.93 -1.75
CA LEU A 630 -16.00 -21.82 -0.54
C LEU A 630 -15.81 -23.21 0.07
N ILE A 631 -14.56 -23.62 0.24
CA ILE A 631 -14.20 -24.88 0.89
C ILE A 631 -13.36 -24.56 2.11
N LEU A 632 -13.83 -24.98 3.28
CA LEU A 632 -13.15 -24.81 4.55
C LEU A 632 -12.60 -26.16 5.01
N ILE A 633 -11.35 -26.19 5.47
CA ILE A 633 -10.68 -27.39 5.97
C ILE A 633 -10.17 -27.09 7.38
N GLY A 634 -10.57 -27.89 8.35
CA GLY A 634 -10.06 -27.76 9.71
C GLY A 634 -10.66 -28.74 10.71
N ASP A 635 -10.06 -28.77 11.90
CA ASP A 635 -10.50 -29.62 13.00
C ASP A 635 -11.69 -28.98 13.72
N SER A 636 -12.88 -29.57 13.58
CA SER A 636 -14.10 -29.06 14.21
C SER A 636 -14.08 -29.08 15.75
N GLN A 637 -13.28 -29.94 16.38
CA GLN A 637 -13.14 -29.96 17.85
C GLN A 637 -12.32 -28.77 18.31
N THR A 638 -11.17 -28.55 17.66
CA THR A 638 -10.28 -27.42 18.00
C THR A 638 -10.96 -26.09 17.70
N LEU A 639 -11.52 -25.93 16.50
CA LEU A 639 -12.20 -24.69 16.09
C LEU A 639 -13.50 -24.44 16.88
N GLY A 640 -14.21 -25.51 17.24
CA GLY A 640 -15.48 -25.44 17.96
C GLY A 640 -15.37 -24.91 19.39
N SER A 641 -14.17 -24.69 19.92
CA SER A 641 -13.94 -24.00 21.20
C SER A 641 -14.44 -22.55 21.16
N GLU A 642 -14.40 -21.91 19.99
CA GLU A 642 -14.91 -20.56 19.75
C GLU A 642 -16.33 -20.62 19.14
N ARG A 643 -17.21 -19.71 19.58
CA ARG A 643 -18.65 -19.76 19.31
C ARG A 643 -18.99 -19.45 17.85
N CYS A 644 -18.31 -18.50 17.22
CA CYS A 644 -18.50 -18.13 15.82
C CYS A 644 -18.12 -19.32 14.89
N TYR A 645 -16.97 -19.96 15.10
CA TYR A 645 -16.61 -21.17 14.35
C TYR A 645 -17.60 -22.32 14.56
N ARG A 646 -18.09 -22.52 15.79
CA ARG A 646 -19.13 -23.54 16.07
C ARG A 646 -20.40 -23.29 15.25
N ARG A 647 -20.85 -22.04 15.14
CA ARG A 647 -22.01 -21.66 14.32
C ARG A 647 -21.73 -21.87 12.82
N LEU A 648 -20.52 -21.55 12.36
CA LEU A 648 -20.10 -21.78 10.96
C LEU A 648 -20.17 -23.25 10.59
N ILE A 649 -19.65 -24.13 11.44
CA ILE A 649 -19.68 -25.58 11.25
C ILE A 649 -21.13 -26.10 11.32
N ALA A 650 -21.95 -25.57 12.23
CA ALA A 650 -23.36 -25.94 12.33
C ALA A 650 -24.15 -25.56 11.06
N LEU A 651 -23.86 -24.40 10.45
CA LEU A 651 -24.46 -24.01 9.17
C LEU A 651 -24.03 -24.95 8.04
N ALA A 652 -22.76 -25.33 7.97
CA ALA A 652 -22.29 -26.30 6.98
C ALA A 652 -23.04 -27.63 7.10
N LYS A 653 -23.31 -28.08 8.34
CA LYS A 653 -24.11 -29.28 8.60
C LYS A 653 -25.56 -29.12 8.14
N SER A 654 -26.22 -28.02 8.48
CA SER A 654 -27.63 -27.79 8.11
C SER A 654 -27.85 -27.65 6.60
N ARG A 655 -26.86 -27.12 5.87
CA ARG A 655 -26.90 -26.99 4.40
C ARG A 655 -26.47 -28.26 3.65
N GLY A 656 -26.06 -29.31 4.37
CA GLY A 656 -25.54 -30.55 3.78
C GLY A 656 -24.16 -30.38 3.14
N GLY A 657 -23.44 -29.32 3.49
CA GLY A 657 -22.08 -29.01 3.06
C GLY A 657 -20.99 -29.50 4.02
N TYR A 658 -21.31 -30.34 5.00
CA TYR A 658 -20.33 -30.90 5.94
C TYR A 658 -19.89 -32.30 5.52
N LYS A 659 -18.57 -32.54 5.47
CA LYS A 659 -17.96 -33.86 5.26
C LYS A 659 -16.85 -34.08 6.27
N ARG A 660 -16.75 -35.27 6.82
CA ARG A 660 -15.57 -35.71 7.59
C ARG A 660 -14.62 -36.46 6.65
N VAL A 661 -13.30 -36.27 6.84
CA VAL A 661 -12.24 -36.96 6.09
C VAL A 661 -12.30 -38.47 6.30
#